data_AF-T0QRQ1-F1
#
_entry.id   AF-T0QRQ1-F1
#
_cell.length_a   1.000
_cell.length_b   1.000
_cell.length_c   1.000
_cell.angle_alpha   90.00
_cell.angle_beta   90.00
_cell.angle_gamma   90.00
#
_symmetry.space_group_name_H-M   'P 1'
#
loop_
_entity.id
_entity.type
_entity.pdbx_description
1 polymer ?
#
loop_
_entity_poly.entity_id
_entity_poly.type
_entity_poly.pdbx_seq_one_letter_code
_entity_poly.pdbx_strand_id
1 'polypeptide(L)'
;MRRLLLIVLLQLLLVAHALETTVTRRFELHGKVFSVSVPPGVEPIDAIAAFRHEHNLSLAFQHTALETFCSALPCTRAAPIVFSAKITGDNGASIGNFELLDGDEPADAVAAFCRQHTLGPAFQRQMIGSICAQASVRCLRHRAVALQQGFTGDHGSSLGVLTIYDDEAPPDAVFAYLQPWFPERSSLESMLQQVLGYVCSRLPCDRTIPRLFHRHIQGPDGVDLGVLDIYYGQEPIDVISAMQPPLDRELQLSLLQTVCAEPLVSPYCTRDRVLVFSAPVQFDADGPSIAVTLYDGDEVADVIYALGRRYNLTVSMRHGLFDALCNRPPITCTRGRAKLYDRLVTDDEGNAIGSVVVLDGDEAADNVFAFAAAHSLPTGFRDDLLNRVCHDLKASVNVTCSRWAPLLASIPIKMNMSDPNPLGYVDVLDGDEPVDAVYRFGVQHNLDAQQQASIKDGICNALDVACTRERSLVYVAPIHGEHVPFYGDDEPADVVYWYGTLRNWTFFERQEWLHALCRLERAAMPLLNCTRAEARVFHLPVMDTATEKLGDLDVYEDQEPVDVVYAFLDKHDLFQTAPINETLLNLTCSHVSCARLRPRRILFSLQATYAGLPHKIEYVPPEDDWVCTELYPGQKRCEHYVQVRAAAYCAKYMATWATCPDIIGRALRSHLDVYEAAMWRGKDLYAKLGLVKGASSDEIEHAYHVRVLRYNNGTEPQKYEKLQAAYDTLHDPVKKHYYDLPCMKFFGLCGKRQPDGGISISAD
;
A
#
# COMPACT_ATOMS: atom_id res chain seq x y z
N MET A 1 86.74 -44.66 74.35
CA MET A 1 87.10 -43.22 74.40
C MET A 1 87.11 -42.52 73.03
N ARG A 2 86.17 -42.82 72.11
CA ARG A 2 85.96 -42.05 70.86
C ARG A 2 84.49 -41.66 70.58
N ARG A 3 83.57 -41.99 71.50
CA ARG A 3 82.14 -41.61 71.43
C ARG A 3 81.76 -40.41 72.31
N LEU A 4 82.68 -39.89 73.13
CA LEU A 4 82.42 -38.73 74.00
C LEU A 4 82.84 -37.39 73.37
N LEU A 5 83.67 -37.40 72.32
CA LEU A 5 84.16 -36.18 71.67
C LEU A 5 83.25 -35.70 70.51
N LEU A 6 82.43 -36.60 69.94
CA LEU A 6 81.50 -36.24 68.86
C LEU A 6 80.19 -35.63 69.38
N ILE A 7 79.78 -35.98 70.61
CA ILE A 7 78.56 -35.43 71.24
C ILE A 7 78.79 -33.99 71.72
N VAL A 8 80.02 -33.64 72.09
CA VAL A 8 80.38 -32.27 72.49
C VAL A 8 80.56 -31.34 71.28
N LEU A 9 80.94 -31.86 70.10
CA LEU A 9 80.95 -31.06 68.87
C LEU A 9 79.57 -30.91 68.22
N LEU A 10 78.64 -31.85 68.44
CA LEU A 10 77.25 -31.74 67.93
C LEU A 10 76.37 -30.81 68.79
N GLN A 11 76.73 -30.56 70.06
CA GLN A 11 76.02 -29.62 70.92
C GLN A 11 76.47 -28.15 70.79
N LEU A 12 77.54 -27.86 70.05
CA LEU A 12 77.97 -26.50 69.72
C LEU A 12 77.52 -26.01 68.33
N LEU A 13 76.82 -26.84 67.55
CA LEU A 13 76.24 -26.49 66.24
C LEU A 13 74.70 -26.46 66.22
N LEU A 14 74.04 -26.71 67.37
CA LEU A 14 72.58 -26.69 67.53
C LEU A 14 72.05 -25.49 68.34
N VAL A 15 72.86 -24.43 68.48
CA VAL A 15 72.43 -23.14 69.03
C VAL A 15 72.87 -22.02 68.08
N ALA A 16 72.39 -22.08 66.84
CA ALA A 16 72.02 -20.86 66.15
C ALA A 16 70.58 -20.55 66.58
N HIS A 17 70.41 -20.14 67.84
CA HIS A 17 69.26 -19.32 68.18
C HIS A 17 69.42 -18.06 67.31
N ALA A 18 68.58 -17.92 66.29
CA ALA A 18 68.23 -16.61 65.84
C ALA A 18 67.71 -15.89 67.10
N LEU A 19 68.53 -15.02 67.68
CA LEU A 19 68.01 -13.97 68.55
C LEU A 19 67.10 -13.14 67.67
N GLU A 20 65.82 -13.49 67.61
CA GLU A 20 64.79 -12.70 66.96
C GLU A 20 64.56 -11.47 67.84
N THR A 21 65.40 -10.47 67.63
CA THR A 21 65.29 -9.19 68.31
C THR A 21 64.14 -8.40 67.70
N THR A 22 63.23 -7.92 68.53
CA THR A 22 62.21 -6.94 68.12
C THR A 22 62.91 -5.74 67.48
N VAL A 23 62.67 -5.50 66.20
CA VAL A 23 63.29 -4.36 65.51
C VAL A 23 62.46 -3.12 65.79
N THR A 24 63.07 -2.12 66.41
CA THR A 24 62.43 -0.84 66.72
C THR A 24 63.00 0.27 65.85
N ARG A 25 62.15 1.07 65.22
CA ARG A 25 62.53 2.28 64.48
C ARG A 25 61.80 3.49 65.02
N ARG A 26 62.52 4.62 65.05
CA ARG A 26 61.98 5.91 65.50
C ARG A 26 61.59 6.75 64.30
N PHE A 27 60.39 7.31 64.34
CA PHE A 27 59.85 8.21 63.33
C PHE A 27 59.45 9.52 63.99
N GLU A 28 59.80 10.65 63.39
CA GLU A 28 59.40 11.97 63.87
C GLU A 28 58.26 12.50 63.00
N LEU A 29 57.09 12.75 63.60
CA LEU A 29 55.89 13.24 62.92
C LEU A 29 55.30 14.38 63.74
N HIS A 30 55.10 15.55 63.12
CA HIS A 30 54.53 16.74 63.76
C HIS A 30 55.21 17.11 65.10
N GLY A 31 56.53 16.98 65.17
CA GLY A 31 57.32 17.30 66.37
C GLY A 31 57.19 16.29 67.52
N LYS A 32 56.58 15.12 67.30
CA LYS A 32 56.55 14.00 68.24
C LYS A 32 57.32 12.81 67.69
N VAL A 33 58.14 12.20 68.53
CA VAL A 33 58.91 11.00 68.20
C VAL A 33 58.12 9.76 68.58
N PHE A 34 57.81 8.95 67.59
CA PHE A 34 57.11 7.68 67.69
C PHE A 34 58.11 6.54 67.53
N SER A 35 57.98 5.46 68.30
CA SER A 35 58.81 4.25 68.17
C SER A 35 57.93 3.08 67.75
N VAL A 36 58.06 2.65 66.50
CA VAL A 36 57.36 1.46 65.98
C VAL A 36 58.24 0.25 66.25
N SER A 37 57.66 -0.81 66.82
CA SER A 37 58.37 -2.05 67.13
C SER A 37 57.73 -3.20 66.37
N VAL A 38 58.51 -3.96 65.60
CA VAL A 38 58.05 -5.15 64.87
C VAL A 38 58.44 -6.40 65.68
N PRO A 39 57.46 -7.15 66.23
CA PRO A 39 57.74 -8.39 66.97
C PRO A 39 58.30 -9.49 66.04
N PRO A 40 59.01 -10.48 66.62
CA PRO A 40 59.41 -11.69 65.89
C PRO A 40 58.23 -12.39 65.22
N GLY A 41 58.39 -12.80 63.96
CA GLY A 41 57.37 -13.53 63.19
C GLY A 41 56.17 -12.70 62.74
N VAL A 42 56.10 -11.40 63.06
CA VAL A 42 55.07 -10.49 62.56
C VAL A 42 55.61 -9.75 61.35
N GLU A 43 54.83 -9.73 60.27
CA GLU A 43 55.19 -9.01 59.06
C GLU A 43 55.27 -7.49 59.37
N PRO A 44 56.33 -6.78 58.94
CA PRO A 44 56.50 -5.37 59.27
C PRO A 44 55.29 -4.49 58.96
N ILE A 45 54.59 -4.74 57.85
CA ILE A 45 53.41 -3.96 57.46
C ILE A 45 52.23 -4.10 58.43
N ASP A 46 52.01 -5.27 59.05
CA ASP A 46 50.91 -5.48 59.99
C ASP A 46 51.18 -4.71 61.30
N ALA A 47 52.43 -4.73 61.78
CA ALA A 47 52.86 -3.98 62.96
C ALA A 47 52.78 -2.46 62.71
N ILE A 48 53.18 -2.00 61.52
CA ILE A 48 53.07 -0.59 61.12
C ILE A 48 51.61 -0.16 61.02
N ALA A 49 50.73 -1.00 60.47
CA ALA A 49 49.30 -0.70 60.32
C ALA A 49 48.57 -0.64 61.67
N ALA A 50 48.87 -1.55 62.59
CA ALA A 50 48.36 -1.52 63.97
C ALA A 50 48.78 -0.21 64.67
N PHE A 51 50.07 0.15 64.57
CA PHE A 51 50.59 1.40 65.11
C PHE A 51 49.93 2.64 64.48
N ARG A 52 49.75 2.62 63.15
CA ARG A 52 49.05 3.68 62.41
C ARG A 52 47.63 3.86 62.95
N HIS A 53 46.90 2.78 63.17
CA HIS A 53 45.52 2.83 63.66
C HIS A 53 45.45 3.35 65.11
N GLU A 54 46.31 2.84 66.01
CA GLU A 54 46.38 3.26 67.41
C GLU A 54 46.65 4.76 67.56
N HIS A 55 47.48 5.32 66.68
CA HIS A 55 47.89 6.72 66.72
C HIS A 55 47.20 7.62 65.68
N ASN A 56 46.19 7.10 64.97
CA ASN A 56 45.43 7.80 63.93
C ASN A 56 46.32 8.52 62.89
N LEU A 57 47.33 7.81 62.38
CA LEU A 57 48.32 8.33 61.42
C LEU A 57 47.86 8.11 59.97
N SER A 58 48.39 8.90 59.03
CA SER A 58 47.98 8.84 57.61
C SER A 58 48.57 7.62 56.87
N LEU A 59 47.99 7.27 55.71
CA LEU A 59 48.52 6.25 54.80
C LEU A 59 49.94 6.58 54.31
N ALA A 60 50.28 7.87 54.16
CA ALA A 60 51.62 8.30 53.78
C ALA A 60 52.68 7.85 54.81
N PHE A 61 52.36 7.89 56.10
CA PHE A 61 53.24 7.36 57.14
C PHE A 61 53.49 5.86 56.97
N GLN A 62 52.46 5.07 56.65
CA GLN A 62 52.60 3.63 56.44
C GLN A 62 53.59 3.31 55.32
N HIS A 63 53.51 4.00 54.18
CA HIS A 63 54.46 3.80 53.08
C HIS A 63 55.90 4.12 53.49
N THR A 64 56.13 5.28 54.12
CA THR A 64 57.47 5.68 54.58
C THR A 64 58.03 4.75 55.66
N ALA A 65 57.19 4.34 56.60
CA ALA A 65 57.57 3.39 57.64
C ALA A 65 57.90 2.03 57.04
N LEU A 66 57.10 1.54 56.09
CA LEU A 66 57.33 0.26 55.45
C LEU A 66 58.65 0.24 54.69
N GLU A 67 58.95 1.25 53.87
CA GLU A 67 60.24 1.37 53.17
C GLU A 67 61.43 1.34 54.15
N THR A 68 61.30 2.05 55.28
CA THR A 68 62.33 2.11 56.32
C THR A 68 62.56 0.74 56.97
N PHE A 69 61.49 -0.02 57.25
CA PHE A 69 61.61 -1.36 57.82
C PHE A 69 62.06 -2.40 56.79
N CYS A 70 61.56 -2.37 55.56
CA CYS A 70 61.91 -3.33 54.52
C CYS A 70 63.35 -3.19 54.01
N SER A 71 63.99 -2.05 54.28
CA SER A 71 65.45 -1.89 54.07
C SER A 71 66.29 -2.70 55.06
N ALA A 72 65.72 -3.08 56.21
CA ALA A 72 66.42 -3.74 57.32
C ALA A 72 65.85 -5.12 57.69
N LEU A 73 64.62 -5.43 57.25
CA LEU A 73 63.92 -6.70 57.46
C LEU A 73 63.39 -7.19 56.11
N PRO A 74 63.32 -8.52 55.88
CA PRO A 74 62.64 -9.06 54.72
C PRO A 74 61.14 -8.79 54.85
N CYS A 75 60.58 -8.05 53.89
CA CYS A 75 59.15 -7.88 53.74
C CYS A 75 58.66 -8.78 52.61
N THR A 76 57.66 -9.59 52.90
CA THR A 76 56.92 -10.43 51.97
C THR A 76 55.62 -9.76 51.48
N ARG A 77 55.08 -8.78 52.22
CA ARG A 77 53.82 -8.08 51.87
C ARG A 77 53.93 -6.56 51.96
N ALA A 78 53.24 -5.89 51.04
CA ALA A 78 53.11 -4.44 51.00
C ALA A 78 51.80 -3.90 51.64
N ALA A 79 50.84 -4.79 51.89
CA ALA A 79 49.56 -4.49 52.50
C ALA A 79 49.34 -5.32 53.79
N PRO A 80 48.75 -4.72 54.85
CA PRO A 80 48.49 -5.42 56.10
C PRO A 80 47.29 -6.36 56.00
N ILE A 81 47.22 -7.38 56.85
CA ILE A 81 46.04 -8.25 56.98
C ILE A 81 44.93 -7.48 57.70
N VAL A 82 43.76 -7.33 57.07
CA VAL A 82 42.57 -6.70 57.67
C VAL A 82 41.60 -7.72 58.25
N PHE A 83 41.67 -8.97 57.79
CA PHE A 83 40.87 -10.07 58.32
C PHE A 83 41.61 -11.39 58.15
N SER A 84 41.62 -12.22 59.18
CA SER A 84 42.11 -13.60 59.08
C SER A 84 41.19 -14.56 59.83
N ALA A 85 41.02 -15.74 59.26
CA ALA A 85 40.19 -16.78 59.84
C ALA A 85 40.76 -18.16 59.53
N LYS A 86 40.74 -19.06 60.52
CA LYS A 86 41.04 -20.47 60.29
C LYS A 86 39.81 -21.13 59.68
N ILE A 87 39.94 -21.66 58.47
CA ILE A 87 38.86 -22.30 57.74
C ILE A 87 38.91 -23.81 57.97
N THR A 88 37.80 -24.38 58.42
CA THR A 88 37.64 -25.82 58.68
C THR A 88 36.56 -26.40 57.77
N GLY A 89 36.74 -27.64 57.32
CA GLY A 89 35.75 -28.37 56.55
C GLY A 89 34.68 -29.01 57.43
N ASP A 90 33.69 -29.64 56.79
CA ASP A 90 32.50 -30.22 57.44
C ASP A 90 32.83 -31.32 58.47
N ASN A 91 34.02 -31.92 58.37
CA ASN A 91 34.56 -32.94 59.29
C ASN A 91 35.44 -32.35 60.40
N GLY A 92 35.52 -31.02 60.53
CA GLY A 92 36.39 -30.33 61.48
C GLY A 92 37.88 -30.32 61.10
N ALA A 93 38.25 -30.91 59.96
CA ALA A 93 39.62 -30.85 59.47
C ALA A 93 39.98 -29.42 59.03
N SER A 94 41.18 -28.97 59.39
CA SER A 94 41.69 -27.65 58.99
C SER A 94 41.94 -27.64 57.48
N ILE A 95 41.27 -26.77 56.74
CA ILE A 95 41.49 -26.57 55.30
C ILE A 95 42.70 -25.66 55.10
N GLY A 96 42.76 -24.56 55.85
CA GLY A 96 43.82 -23.57 55.75
C GLY A 96 43.51 -22.32 56.57
N ASN A 97 44.46 -21.38 56.61
CA ASN A 97 44.23 -20.04 57.14
C ASN A 97 43.89 -19.11 55.98
N PHE A 98 42.73 -18.47 56.05
CA PHE A 98 42.36 -17.40 55.12
C PHE A 98 42.88 -16.08 55.65
N GLU A 99 43.52 -15.30 54.77
CA GLU A 99 44.03 -13.97 55.06
C GLU A 99 43.53 -13.01 53.97
N LEU A 100 42.95 -11.90 54.40
CA LEU A 100 42.50 -10.82 53.53
C LEU A 100 43.39 -9.59 53.76
N LEU A 101 44.02 -9.10 52.69
CA LEU A 101 44.88 -7.92 52.76
C LEU A 101 44.09 -6.62 52.59
N ASP A 102 44.61 -5.53 53.15
CA ASP A 102 44.03 -4.18 53.00
C ASP A 102 44.06 -3.77 51.52
N GLY A 103 42.88 -3.48 50.97
CA GLY A 103 42.70 -3.15 49.56
C GLY A 103 42.31 -4.33 48.65
N ASP A 104 42.38 -5.57 49.13
CA ASP A 104 41.88 -6.73 48.38
C ASP A 104 40.34 -6.75 48.39
N GLU A 105 39.74 -7.15 47.27
CA GLU A 105 38.32 -7.45 47.24
C GLU A 105 38.06 -8.82 47.90
N PRO A 106 37.24 -8.89 48.96
CA PRO A 106 37.03 -10.14 49.68
C PRO A 106 36.52 -11.29 48.81
N ALA A 107 35.69 -11.01 47.81
CA ALA A 107 35.21 -12.02 46.87
C ALA A 107 36.36 -12.69 46.08
N ASP A 108 37.35 -11.92 45.61
CA ASP A 108 38.48 -12.46 44.85
C ASP A 108 39.46 -13.23 45.74
N ALA A 109 39.74 -12.71 46.94
CA ALA A 109 40.59 -13.37 47.92
C ALA A 109 39.99 -14.73 48.31
N VAL A 110 38.67 -14.77 48.57
CA VAL A 110 37.95 -16.01 48.88
C VAL A 110 37.97 -16.98 47.69
N ALA A 111 37.79 -16.49 46.46
CA ALA A 111 37.89 -17.33 45.26
C ALA A 111 39.30 -17.90 45.05
N ALA A 112 40.35 -17.10 45.28
CA ALA A 112 41.73 -17.55 45.22
C ALA A 112 42.00 -18.66 46.25
N PHE A 113 41.55 -18.46 47.50
CA PHE A 113 41.62 -19.47 48.56
C PHE A 113 40.85 -20.75 48.17
N CYS A 114 39.62 -20.61 47.69
CA CYS A 114 38.81 -21.76 47.28
C CYS A 114 39.46 -22.54 46.12
N ARG A 115 40.04 -21.86 45.13
CA ARG A 115 40.79 -22.51 44.04
C ARG A 115 42.03 -23.24 44.54
N GLN A 116 42.81 -22.63 45.43
CA GLN A 116 44.00 -23.25 46.03
C GLN A 116 43.67 -24.55 46.78
N HIS A 117 42.49 -24.60 47.41
CA HIS A 117 42.03 -25.74 48.21
C HIS A 117 40.98 -26.62 47.51
N THR A 118 40.72 -26.41 46.20
CA THR A 118 39.73 -27.16 45.40
C THR A 118 38.32 -27.19 46.01
N LEU A 119 37.91 -26.09 46.63
CA LEU A 119 36.60 -25.95 47.29
C LEU A 119 35.51 -25.56 46.29
N GLY A 120 34.30 -26.10 46.50
CA GLY A 120 33.18 -25.91 45.57
C GLY A 120 32.55 -24.51 45.65
N PRO A 121 31.81 -24.09 44.59
CA PRO A 121 31.18 -22.75 44.52
C PRO A 121 30.16 -22.45 45.62
N ALA A 122 29.49 -23.47 46.17
CA ALA A 122 28.57 -23.31 47.29
C ALA A 122 29.30 -22.88 48.57
N PHE A 123 30.43 -23.52 48.86
CA PHE A 123 31.29 -23.18 49.99
C PHE A 123 31.85 -21.76 49.84
N GLN A 124 32.30 -21.43 48.63
CA GLN A 124 32.82 -20.10 48.31
C GLN A 124 31.77 -19.00 48.57
N ARG A 125 30.54 -19.14 48.08
CA ARG A 125 29.46 -18.16 48.31
C ARG A 125 29.13 -17.98 49.79
N GLN A 126 29.10 -19.08 50.54
CA GLN A 126 28.89 -19.02 51.99
C GLN A 126 30.04 -18.28 52.70
N MET A 127 31.28 -18.55 52.30
CA MET A 127 32.47 -17.91 52.84
C MET A 127 32.49 -16.40 52.53
N ILE A 128 32.16 -16.00 51.30
CA ILE A 128 31.98 -14.58 50.93
C ILE A 128 30.90 -13.94 51.80
N GLY A 129 29.73 -14.57 51.93
CA GLY A 129 28.63 -14.04 52.74
C GLY A 129 29.01 -13.85 54.21
N SER A 130 29.72 -14.83 54.79
CA SER A 130 30.19 -14.78 56.19
C SER A 130 31.23 -13.69 56.43
N ILE A 131 32.19 -13.54 55.50
CA ILE A 131 33.27 -12.55 55.60
C ILE A 131 32.73 -11.14 55.35
N CYS A 132 31.87 -10.96 54.36
CA CYS A 132 31.24 -9.67 54.05
C CYS A 132 30.25 -9.20 55.13
N ALA A 133 29.75 -10.09 55.98
CA ALA A 133 28.92 -9.73 57.12
C ALA A 133 29.73 -9.16 58.30
N GLN A 134 31.06 -9.25 58.28
CA GLN A 134 31.91 -8.72 59.35
C GLN A 134 31.98 -7.19 59.28
N ALA A 135 31.74 -6.50 60.40
CA ALA A 135 31.75 -5.04 60.45
C ALA A 135 33.11 -4.40 60.08
N SER A 136 34.21 -5.17 60.19
CA SER A 136 35.57 -4.72 59.87
C SER A 136 35.97 -4.96 58.42
N VAL A 137 35.14 -5.62 57.61
CA VAL A 137 35.44 -5.95 56.21
C VAL A 137 34.50 -5.18 55.29
N ARG A 138 35.07 -4.51 54.29
CA ARG A 138 34.32 -3.81 53.26
C ARG A 138 34.33 -4.62 51.96
N CYS A 139 33.20 -5.24 51.63
CA CYS A 139 33.02 -5.86 50.32
C CYS A 139 32.43 -4.86 49.33
N LEU A 140 33.07 -4.67 48.18
CA LEU A 140 32.50 -3.89 47.08
C LEU A 140 31.58 -4.77 46.23
N ARG A 141 31.79 -6.08 46.23
CA ARG A 141 30.98 -7.06 45.49
C ARG A 141 30.93 -8.42 46.18
N HIS A 142 29.95 -9.22 45.77
CA HIS A 142 29.72 -10.58 46.29
C HIS A 142 30.10 -11.70 45.31
N ARG A 143 30.69 -11.33 44.18
CA ARG A 143 31.03 -12.23 43.07
C ARG A 143 32.50 -12.04 42.74
N ALA A 144 33.24 -13.12 42.51
CA ALA A 144 34.66 -13.03 42.22
C ALA A 144 34.88 -12.81 40.72
N VAL A 145 35.90 -12.05 40.35
CA VAL A 145 36.21 -11.81 38.94
C VAL A 145 37.05 -12.96 38.44
N ALA A 146 36.50 -13.72 37.49
CA ALA A 146 37.20 -14.80 36.81
C ALA A 146 38.10 -14.26 35.69
N LEU A 147 37.63 -13.25 34.96
CA LEU A 147 38.39 -12.57 33.90
C LEU A 147 37.99 -11.11 33.79
N GLN A 148 38.97 -10.23 33.62
CA GLN A 148 38.75 -8.83 33.29
C GLN A 148 39.68 -8.43 32.15
N GLN A 149 39.13 -8.04 31.00
CA GLN A 149 39.91 -7.78 29.79
C GLN A 149 39.31 -6.63 28.98
N GLY A 150 40.13 -5.67 28.58
CA GLY A 150 39.76 -4.63 27.64
C GLY A 150 39.80 -5.13 26.20
N PHE A 151 38.78 -4.77 25.40
CA PHE A 151 38.74 -5.09 23.97
C PHE A 151 38.63 -3.82 23.13
N THR A 152 39.12 -3.90 21.90
CA THR A 152 39.00 -2.83 20.90
C THR A 152 38.23 -3.35 19.70
N GLY A 153 37.31 -2.54 19.17
CA GLY A 153 36.53 -2.84 17.99
C GLY A 153 37.28 -2.51 16.71
N ASP A 154 36.57 -2.64 15.59
CA ASP A 154 37.08 -2.27 14.29
C ASP A 154 37.46 -0.78 14.28
N HIS A 155 38.60 -0.46 13.69
CA HIS A 155 39.22 0.88 13.67
C HIS A 155 39.81 1.37 15.01
N GLY A 156 39.99 0.50 16.01
CA GLY A 156 40.74 0.82 17.23
C GLY A 156 39.92 1.59 18.29
N SER A 157 38.59 1.64 18.13
CA SER A 157 37.69 2.14 19.16
C SER A 157 37.70 1.21 20.38
N SER A 158 37.73 1.75 21.60
CA SER A 158 37.65 0.92 22.81
C SER A 158 36.22 0.45 23.04
N LEU A 159 36.01 -0.86 23.19
CA LEU A 159 34.71 -1.47 23.52
C LEU A 159 34.46 -1.51 25.03
N GLY A 160 35.35 -0.91 25.82
CA GLY A 160 35.34 -0.99 27.28
C GLY A 160 36.05 -2.25 27.79
N VAL A 161 35.67 -2.66 29.00
CA VAL A 161 36.28 -3.77 29.74
C VAL A 161 35.24 -4.84 29.97
N LEU A 162 35.44 -6.01 29.38
CA LEU A 162 34.66 -7.21 29.67
C LEU A 162 35.08 -7.72 31.06
N THR A 163 34.10 -7.86 31.95
CA THR A 163 34.29 -8.47 33.27
C THR A 163 33.39 -9.69 33.33
N ILE A 164 33.99 -10.87 33.55
CA ILE A 164 33.29 -12.15 33.72
C ILE A 164 33.48 -12.59 35.15
N TYR A 165 32.37 -12.85 35.84
CA TYR A 165 32.40 -13.39 37.19
C TYR A 165 32.48 -14.92 37.18
N ASP A 166 32.90 -15.49 38.29
CA ASP A 166 33.14 -16.93 38.44
C ASP A 166 31.87 -17.79 38.50
N ASP A 167 30.71 -17.18 38.71
CA ASP A 167 29.37 -17.78 38.66
C ASP A 167 28.64 -17.50 37.33
N GLU A 168 29.30 -16.85 36.36
CA GLU A 168 28.76 -16.54 35.04
C GLU A 168 29.26 -17.55 34.00
N ALA A 169 28.37 -18.00 33.12
CA ALA A 169 28.79 -18.73 31.92
C ALA A 169 29.51 -17.75 30.98
N PRO A 170 30.79 -17.97 30.63
CA PRO A 170 31.54 -17.00 29.82
C PRO A 170 30.86 -16.61 28.50
N PRO A 171 30.16 -17.51 27.78
CA PRO A 171 29.44 -17.14 26.57
C PRO A 171 28.33 -16.10 26.76
N ASP A 172 27.62 -16.13 27.89
CA ASP A 172 26.53 -15.19 28.17
C ASP A 172 27.06 -13.81 28.49
N ALA A 173 28.10 -13.75 29.33
CA ALA A 173 28.75 -12.52 29.72
C ALA A 173 29.38 -11.82 28.50
N VAL A 174 30.04 -12.58 27.61
CA VAL A 174 30.58 -12.05 26.35
C VAL A 174 29.48 -11.50 25.46
N PHE A 175 28.37 -12.24 25.30
CA PHE A 175 27.27 -11.78 24.46
C PHE A 175 26.63 -10.50 24.99
N ALA A 176 26.29 -10.46 26.28
CA ALA A 176 25.71 -9.29 26.94
C ALA A 176 26.64 -8.06 26.89
N TYR A 177 27.96 -8.27 26.94
CA TYR A 177 28.96 -7.22 26.76
C TYR A 177 28.99 -6.67 25.32
N LEU A 178 28.90 -7.53 24.30
CA LEU A 178 29.02 -7.13 22.90
C LEU A 178 27.73 -6.53 22.32
N GLN A 179 26.55 -7.01 22.74
CA GLN A 179 25.27 -6.63 22.14
C GLN A 179 25.02 -5.12 22.05
N PRO A 180 25.33 -4.28 23.08
CA PRO A 180 25.12 -2.83 22.99
C PRO A 180 26.00 -2.13 21.93
N TRP A 181 27.14 -2.73 21.58
CA TRP A 181 28.09 -2.18 20.62
C TRP A 181 27.81 -2.61 19.18
N PHE A 182 27.17 -3.77 19.00
CA PHE A 182 26.92 -4.37 17.69
C PHE A 182 25.42 -4.69 17.53
N PRO A 183 24.57 -3.69 17.21
CA PRO A 183 23.15 -3.92 16.98
C PRO A 183 22.87 -4.72 15.70
N GLU A 184 23.79 -4.69 14.73
CA GLU A 184 23.69 -5.49 13.50
C GLU A 184 24.22 -6.92 13.71
N ARG A 185 23.41 -7.91 13.30
CA ARG A 185 23.66 -9.34 13.53
C ARG A 185 24.97 -9.85 12.91
N SER A 186 25.28 -9.43 11.68
CA SER A 186 26.48 -9.86 10.95
C SER A 186 27.78 -9.43 11.63
N SER A 187 27.84 -8.18 12.10
CA SER A 187 29.02 -7.64 12.80
C SER A 187 29.17 -8.25 14.19
N LEU A 188 28.06 -8.50 14.89
CA LEU A 188 28.05 -9.16 16.19
C LEU A 188 28.63 -10.59 16.12
N GLU A 189 28.23 -11.39 15.12
CA GLU A 189 28.66 -12.79 15.03
C GLU A 189 30.17 -12.95 14.86
N SER A 190 30.79 -12.10 14.02
CA SER A 190 32.23 -12.08 13.81
C SER A 190 32.98 -11.76 15.12
N MET A 191 32.58 -10.68 15.79
CA MET A 191 33.22 -10.25 17.04
C MET A 191 32.96 -11.23 18.19
N LEU A 192 31.77 -11.81 18.25
CA LEU A 192 31.40 -12.82 19.24
C LEU A 192 32.30 -14.05 19.13
N GLN A 193 32.54 -14.58 17.93
CA GLN A 193 33.45 -15.71 17.73
C GLN A 193 34.89 -15.39 18.18
N GLN A 194 35.39 -14.20 17.84
CA GLN A 194 36.74 -13.77 18.22
C GLN A 194 36.92 -13.64 19.74
N VAL A 195 36.00 -12.94 20.41
CA VAL A 195 36.08 -12.71 21.86
C VAL A 195 35.85 -14.01 22.62
N LEU A 196 34.89 -14.85 22.20
CA LEU A 196 34.70 -16.17 22.79
C LEU A 196 35.94 -17.05 22.65
N GLY A 197 36.59 -17.05 21.48
CA GLY A 197 37.85 -17.79 21.29
C GLY A 197 38.94 -17.36 22.27
N TYR A 198 39.07 -16.05 22.51
CA TYR A 198 40.00 -15.52 23.50
C TYR A 198 39.63 -15.94 24.93
N VAL A 199 38.36 -15.77 25.32
CA VAL A 199 37.86 -16.02 26.67
C VAL A 199 37.91 -17.52 27.01
N CYS A 200 37.40 -18.37 26.13
CA CYS A 200 37.34 -19.82 26.34
C CYS A 200 38.71 -20.51 26.27
N SER A 201 39.74 -19.83 25.79
CA SER A 201 41.13 -20.30 25.93
C SER A 201 41.71 -20.10 27.35
N ARG A 202 41.05 -19.30 28.19
CA ARG A 202 41.50 -18.90 29.54
C ARG A 202 40.54 -19.32 30.65
N LEU A 203 39.25 -19.41 30.34
CA LEU A 203 38.20 -19.89 31.23
C LEU A 203 37.55 -21.14 30.63
N PRO A 204 37.13 -22.11 31.46
CA PRO A 204 36.34 -23.23 30.99
C PRO A 204 35.00 -22.74 30.45
N CYS A 205 34.68 -23.12 29.22
CA CYS A 205 33.40 -22.85 28.59
C CYS A 205 32.68 -24.17 28.31
N ASP A 206 31.60 -24.44 29.03
CA ASP A 206 30.80 -25.66 28.84
C ASP A 206 29.97 -25.63 27.53
N ARG A 207 29.82 -24.44 26.94
CA ARG A 207 29.13 -24.22 25.66
C ARG A 207 29.74 -23.05 24.89
N THR A 208 29.38 -22.95 23.61
CA THR A 208 29.81 -21.87 22.70
C THR A 208 28.66 -20.96 22.28
N ILE A 209 27.40 -21.39 22.42
CA ILE A 209 26.22 -20.60 22.06
C ILE A 209 25.72 -19.89 23.31
N PRO A 210 25.64 -18.54 23.32
CA PRO A 210 25.09 -17.77 24.43
C PRO A 210 23.63 -18.12 24.73
N ARG A 211 23.24 -18.02 25.99
CA ARG A 211 21.87 -18.22 26.47
C ARG A 211 21.33 -16.84 26.81
N LEU A 212 20.28 -16.46 26.12
CA LEU A 212 19.67 -15.13 26.19
C LEU A 212 18.57 -15.07 27.25
N PHE A 213 17.93 -16.20 27.51
CA PHE A 213 16.85 -16.33 28.48
C PHE A 213 16.99 -17.62 29.29
N HIS A 214 16.74 -17.53 30.58
CA HIS A 214 16.69 -18.68 31.49
C HIS A 214 15.72 -18.38 32.63
N ARG A 215 14.54 -19.00 32.62
CA ARG A 215 13.59 -18.93 33.75
C ARG A 215 12.81 -20.22 33.91
N HIS A 216 12.47 -20.52 35.16
CA HIS A 216 11.45 -21.52 35.49
C HIS A 216 10.07 -20.93 35.21
N ILE A 217 9.23 -21.66 34.49
CA ILE A 217 7.92 -21.20 34.03
C ILE A 217 6.84 -21.95 34.79
N GLN A 218 5.92 -21.21 35.40
CA GLN A 218 4.74 -21.74 36.09
C GLN A 218 3.48 -21.30 35.35
N GLY A 219 2.58 -22.24 35.11
CA GLY A 219 1.28 -21.97 34.49
C GLY A 219 0.32 -21.24 35.43
N PRO A 220 -0.85 -20.80 34.92
CA PRO A 220 -1.86 -20.06 35.69
C PRO A 220 -2.34 -20.78 36.96
N ASP A 221 -2.35 -22.11 36.94
CA ASP A 221 -2.78 -22.97 38.06
C ASP A 221 -1.60 -23.47 38.93
N GLY A 222 -0.41 -22.87 38.79
CA GLY A 222 0.82 -23.31 39.49
C GLY A 222 1.42 -24.60 38.93
N VAL A 223 0.96 -25.07 37.77
CA VAL A 223 1.54 -26.21 37.05
C VAL A 223 2.97 -25.88 36.66
N ASP A 224 3.90 -26.75 37.00
CA ASP A 224 5.29 -26.64 36.59
C ASP A 224 5.43 -26.96 35.09
N LEU A 225 5.74 -25.94 34.29
CA LEU A 225 5.96 -26.04 32.84
C LEU A 225 7.44 -26.23 32.49
N GLY A 226 8.30 -26.40 33.50
CA GLY A 226 9.73 -26.61 33.36
C GLY A 226 10.53 -25.32 33.20
N VAL A 227 11.75 -25.48 32.70
CA VAL A 227 12.69 -24.37 32.47
C VAL A 227 12.66 -24.01 31.00
N LEU A 228 12.48 -22.72 30.71
CA LEU A 228 12.62 -22.16 29.38
C LEU A 228 14.03 -21.57 29.21
N ASP A 229 14.82 -22.21 28.35
CA ASP A 229 16.12 -21.72 27.90
C ASP A 229 16.02 -21.27 26.44
N ILE A 230 16.40 -20.03 26.14
CA ILE A 230 16.49 -19.53 24.76
C ILE A 230 17.95 -19.20 24.48
N TYR A 231 18.51 -19.84 23.46
CA TYR A 231 19.88 -19.63 23.02
C TYR A 231 19.95 -18.67 21.84
N TYR A 232 21.11 -18.03 21.68
CA TYR A 232 21.38 -17.14 20.56
C TYR A 232 21.17 -17.87 19.22
N GLY A 233 20.41 -17.24 18.33
CA GLY A 233 20.04 -17.78 17.02
C GLY A 233 18.74 -18.59 17.00
N GLN A 234 18.13 -18.87 18.15
CA GLN A 234 16.79 -19.46 18.22
C GLN A 234 15.71 -18.39 18.17
N GLU A 235 14.60 -18.68 17.49
CA GLU A 235 13.41 -17.84 17.57
C GLU A 235 12.61 -18.20 18.85
N PRO A 236 12.28 -17.23 19.71
CA PRO A 236 11.58 -17.49 20.97
C PRO A 236 10.27 -18.27 20.83
N ILE A 237 9.44 -17.95 19.83
CA ILE A 237 8.14 -18.63 19.66
C ILE A 237 8.29 -20.12 19.31
N ASP A 238 9.34 -20.52 18.59
CA ASP A 238 9.59 -21.93 18.29
C ASP A 238 9.92 -22.71 19.56
N VAL A 239 10.78 -22.14 20.42
CA VAL A 239 11.19 -22.77 21.68
C VAL A 239 10.00 -22.87 22.63
N ILE A 240 9.19 -21.81 22.73
CA ILE A 240 7.96 -21.78 23.54
C ILE A 240 6.96 -22.84 23.04
N SER A 241 6.77 -22.96 21.74
CA SER A 241 5.84 -23.95 21.16
C SER A 241 6.26 -25.40 21.40
N ALA A 242 7.56 -25.65 21.59
CA ALA A 242 8.14 -26.96 21.83
C ALA A 242 8.12 -27.37 23.31
N MET A 243 7.66 -26.51 24.23
CA MET A 243 7.58 -26.80 25.66
C MET A 243 6.65 -27.98 25.95
N GLN A 244 6.94 -28.69 27.05
CA GLN A 244 6.15 -29.84 27.51
C GLN A 244 5.69 -29.60 28.96
N PRO A 245 4.38 -29.69 29.25
CA PRO A 245 3.28 -30.01 28.32
C PRO A 245 3.04 -28.90 27.28
N PRO A 246 2.42 -29.23 26.11
CA PRO A 246 2.14 -28.24 25.07
C PRO A 246 1.24 -27.11 25.58
N LEU A 247 1.62 -25.87 25.29
CA LEU A 247 0.87 -24.68 25.69
C LEU A 247 -0.18 -24.34 24.63
N ASP A 248 -1.35 -23.88 25.06
CA ASP A 248 -2.32 -23.29 24.14
C ASP A 248 -1.81 -21.98 23.54
N ARG A 249 -2.48 -21.51 22.47
CA ARG A 249 -2.01 -20.37 21.70
C ARG A 249 -1.98 -19.06 22.50
N GLU A 250 -2.93 -18.86 23.41
CA GLU A 250 -3.02 -17.65 24.22
C GLU A 250 -1.86 -17.58 25.22
N LEU A 251 -1.58 -18.69 25.89
CA LEU A 251 -0.47 -18.82 26.83
C LEU A 251 0.89 -18.71 26.12
N GLN A 252 1.04 -19.28 24.91
CA GLN A 252 2.24 -19.10 24.09
C GLN A 252 2.51 -17.63 23.79
N LEU A 253 1.48 -16.87 23.40
CA LEU A 253 1.62 -15.45 23.06
C LEU A 253 1.93 -14.59 24.30
N SER A 254 1.30 -14.88 25.43
CA SER A 254 1.59 -14.20 26.71
C SER A 254 3.03 -14.45 27.17
N LEU A 255 3.49 -15.70 27.08
CA LEU A 255 4.87 -16.06 27.42
C LEU A 255 5.87 -15.44 26.44
N LEU A 256 5.55 -15.44 25.14
CA LEU A 256 6.35 -14.78 24.11
C LEU A 256 6.52 -13.28 24.42
N GLN A 257 5.44 -12.58 24.78
CA GLN A 257 5.51 -11.17 25.13
C GLN A 257 6.42 -10.93 26.34
N THR A 258 6.36 -11.79 27.34
CA THR A 258 7.23 -11.73 28.53
C THR A 258 8.69 -11.94 28.17
N VAL A 259 8.98 -12.94 27.35
CA VAL A 259 10.33 -13.27 26.88
C VAL A 259 10.90 -12.15 26.00
N CYS A 260 10.09 -11.61 25.09
CA CYS A 260 10.49 -10.55 24.15
C CYS A 260 10.65 -9.18 24.79
N ALA A 261 10.18 -9.01 26.04
CA ALA A 261 10.47 -7.82 26.84
C ALA A 261 11.89 -7.84 27.44
N GLU A 262 12.57 -8.99 27.47
CA GLU A 262 13.93 -9.07 27.99
C GLU A 262 14.94 -8.44 27.01
N PRO A 263 15.80 -7.49 27.45
CA PRO A 263 16.67 -6.73 26.54
C PRO A 263 17.60 -7.59 25.67
N LEU A 264 18.07 -8.73 26.18
CA LEU A 264 18.96 -9.63 25.43
C LEU A 264 18.22 -10.43 24.34
N VAL A 265 16.91 -10.65 24.51
CA VAL A 265 16.08 -11.47 23.61
C VAL A 265 15.33 -10.61 22.61
N SER A 266 14.89 -9.42 23.02
CA SER A 266 14.02 -8.51 22.25
C SER A 266 14.44 -8.31 20.78
N PRO A 267 15.74 -8.09 20.46
CA PRO A 267 16.16 -7.91 19.05
C PRO A 267 16.02 -9.16 18.17
N TYR A 268 15.81 -10.33 18.78
CA TYR A 268 15.68 -11.62 18.11
C TYR A 268 14.25 -12.16 18.14
N CYS A 269 13.30 -11.40 18.70
CA CYS A 269 11.88 -11.68 18.56
C CYS A 269 11.36 -11.14 17.23
N THR A 270 11.51 -11.93 16.18
CA THR A 270 11.17 -11.52 14.81
C THR A 270 9.74 -11.88 14.42
N ARG A 271 9.11 -12.83 15.13
CA ARG A 271 7.76 -13.31 14.80
C ARG A 271 6.96 -13.80 16.00
N ASP A 272 5.65 -13.81 15.82
CA ASP A 272 4.65 -14.23 16.80
C ASP A 272 4.06 -15.62 16.54
N ARG A 273 4.35 -16.22 15.38
CA ARG A 273 3.87 -17.55 14.96
C ARG A 273 5.02 -18.50 14.69
N VAL A 274 4.79 -19.78 14.95
CA VAL A 274 5.76 -20.86 14.72
C VAL A 274 5.98 -21.03 13.21
N LEU A 275 7.23 -21.24 12.80
CA LEU A 275 7.56 -21.49 11.40
C LEU A 275 7.32 -22.98 11.10
N VAL A 276 6.34 -23.28 10.27
CA VAL A 276 5.97 -24.65 9.88
C VAL A 276 6.82 -25.11 8.69
N PHE A 277 7.02 -24.21 7.72
CA PHE A 277 7.76 -24.51 6.51
C PHE A 277 8.38 -23.26 5.92
N SER A 278 9.63 -23.35 5.47
CA SER A 278 10.25 -22.32 4.62
C SER A 278 11.15 -22.98 3.60
N ALA A 279 10.90 -22.75 2.31
CA ALA A 279 11.78 -23.23 1.26
C ALA A 279 11.83 -22.29 0.06
N PRO A 280 13.01 -22.15 -0.58
CA PRO A 280 13.12 -21.54 -1.89
C PRO A 280 12.40 -22.42 -2.93
N VAL A 281 11.52 -21.81 -3.73
CA VAL A 281 10.89 -22.43 -4.89
C VAL A 281 11.30 -21.67 -6.13
N GLN A 282 11.75 -22.40 -7.14
CA GLN A 282 12.15 -21.85 -8.42
C GLN A 282 11.24 -22.44 -9.50
N PHE A 283 10.58 -21.57 -10.27
CA PHE A 283 9.64 -22.01 -11.30
C PHE A 283 10.28 -22.15 -12.68
N ASP A 284 11.33 -21.38 -12.95
CA ASP A 284 12.10 -21.40 -14.19
C ASP A 284 13.59 -21.52 -13.87
N ALA A 285 14.35 -22.26 -14.68
CA ALA A 285 15.77 -22.54 -14.44
C ALA A 285 16.63 -21.27 -14.26
N ASP A 286 16.25 -20.18 -14.92
CA ASP A 286 16.93 -18.87 -14.87
C ASP A 286 16.17 -17.83 -14.00
N GLY A 287 15.03 -18.20 -13.42
CA GLY A 287 14.18 -17.31 -12.63
C GLY A 287 14.68 -17.10 -11.19
N PRO A 288 14.32 -15.99 -10.53
CA PRO A 288 14.65 -15.78 -9.13
C PRO A 288 13.97 -16.83 -8.25
N SER A 289 14.72 -17.31 -7.25
CA SER A 289 14.15 -18.21 -6.25
C SER A 289 13.23 -17.43 -5.31
N ILE A 290 12.01 -17.93 -5.12
CA ILE A 290 10.98 -17.32 -4.29
C ILE A 290 10.85 -18.13 -3.00
N ALA A 291 11.07 -17.52 -1.85
CA ALA A 291 10.88 -18.19 -0.57
C ALA A 291 9.38 -18.33 -0.25
N VAL A 292 8.89 -19.57 -0.17
CA VAL A 292 7.55 -19.88 0.35
C VAL A 292 7.68 -20.12 1.84
N THR A 293 7.01 -19.30 2.65
CA THR A 293 7.04 -19.38 4.11
C THR A 293 5.62 -19.63 4.63
N LEU A 294 5.45 -20.65 5.46
CA LEU A 294 4.20 -21.00 6.12
C LEU A 294 4.41 -20.96 7.64
N TYR A 295 3.50 -20.27 8.31
CA TYR A 295 3.42 -20.24 9.76
C TYR A 295 2.31 -21.14 10.28
N ASP A 296 2.36 -21.47 11.57
CA ASP A 296 1.31 -22.23 12.21
C ASP A 296 -0.03 -21.47 12.17
N GLY A 297 -1.09 -22.18 11.83
CA GLY A 297 -2.42 -21.64 11.56
C GLY A 297 -2.62 -20.97 10.19
N ASP A 298 -1.60 -20.88 9.34
CA ASP A 298 -1.79 -20.39 7.96
C ASP A 298 -2.58 -21.42 7.13
N GLU A 299 -3.57 -20.94 6.38
CA GLU A 299 -4.15 -21.73 5.29
C GLU A 299 -3.26 -21.61 4.05
N VAL A 300 -2.74 -22.75 3.59
CA VAL A 300 -1.82 -22.81 2.44
C VAL A 300 -2.41 -22.17 1.19
N ALA A 301 -3.71 -22.33 0.94
CA ALA A 301 -4.37 -21.72 -0.20
C ALA A 301 -4.27 -20.19 -0.20
N ASP A 302 -4.42 -19.54 0.97
CA ASP A 302 -4.31 -18.08 1.08
C ASP A 302 -2.89 -17.59 0.87
N VAL A 303 -1.92 -18.28 1.48
CA VAL A 303 -0.50 -17.93 1.35
C VAL A 303 -0.06 -18.03 -0.11
N ILE A 304 -0.46 -19.11 -0.80
CA ILE A 304 -0.15 -19.30 -2.22
C ILE A 304 -0.85 -18.25 -3.09
N TYR A 305 -2.08 -17.88 -2.78
CA TYR A 305 -2.77 -16.84 -3.53
C TYR A 305 -2.10 -15.47 -3.36
N ALA A 306 -1.75 -15.09 -2.13
CA ALA A 306 -1.02 -13.86 -1.85
C ALA A 306 0.36 -13.84 -2.53
N LEU A 307 1.08 -14.97 -2.49
CA LEU A 307 2.34 -15.15 -3.20
C LEU A 307 2.15 -15.01 -4.71
N GLY A 308 1.10 -15.65 -5.23
CA GLY A 308 0.71 -15.60 -6.63
C GLY A 308 0.45 -14.19 -7.13
N ARG A 309 -0.22 -13.34 -6.34
CA ARG A 309 -0.39 -11.93 -6.70
C ARG A 309 0.92 -11.15 -6.66
N ARG A 310 1.75 -11.38 -5.63
CA ARG A 310 3.01 -10.65 -5.45
C ARG A 310 4.02 -10.94 -6.58
N TYR A 311 4.03 -12.17 -7.08
CA TYR A 311 4.99 -12.64 -8.08
C TYR A 311 4.34 -12.98 -9.43
N ASN A 312 3.08 -12.60 -9.63
CA ASN A 312 2.29 -12.85 -10.85
C ASN A 312 2.32 -14.33 -11.33
N LEU A 313 2.14 -15.27 -10.38
CA LEU A 313 2.15 -16.70 -10.68
C LEU A 313 0.87 -17.11 -11.41
N THR A 314 1.02 -17.98 -12.42
CA THR A 314 -0.11 -18.55 -13.15
C THR A 314 -0.93 -19.50 -12.26
N VAL A 315 -2.18 -19.74 -12.63
CA VAL A 315 -3.08 -20.66 -11.89
C VAL A 315 -2.48 -22.06 -11.77
N SER A 316 -1.85 -22.57 -12.83
CA SER A 316 -1.19 -23.89 -12.79
C SER A 316 0.00 -23.92 -11.84
N MET A 317 0.81 -22.85 -11.78
CA MET A 317 1.91 -22.74 -10.81
C MET A 317 1.37 -22.72 -9.37
N ARG A 318 0.29 -21.98 -9.11
CA ARG A 318 -0.36 -21.94 -7.79
C ARG A 318 -0.91 -23.30 -7.37
N HIS A 319 -1.61 -24.00 -8.26
CA HIS A 319 -2.10 -25.35 -7.99
C HIS A 319 -0.95 -26.34 -7.74
N GLY A 320 0.12 -26.28 -8.56
CA GLY A 320 1.28 -27.15 -8.37
C GLY A 320 1.98 -26.93 -7.02
N LEU A 321 2.09 -25.69 -6.55
CA LEU A 321 2.58 -25.38 -5.20
C LEU A 321 1.67 -25.94 -4.12
N PHE A 322 0.35 -25.76 -4.27
CA PHE A 322 -0.64 -26.20 -3.30
C PHE A 322 -0.56 -27.72 -3.11
N ASP A 323 -0.57 -28.47 -4.21
CA ASP A 323 -0.49 -29.94 -4.19
C ASP A 323 0.84 -30.44 -3.59
N ALA A 324 1.94 -29.73 -3.87
CA ALA A 324 3.27 -30.06 -3.35
C ALA A 324 3.39 -29.86 -1.83
N LEU A 325 2.64 -28.92 -1.26
CA LEU A 325 2.69 -28.54 0.15
C LEU A 325 1.65 -29.30 0.99
N CYS A 326 0.42 -29.44 0.51
CA CYS A 326 -0.71 -29.96 1.29
C CYS A 326 -0.66 -31.45 1.64
N ASN A 327 0.32 -32.19 1.13
CA ASN A 327 0.53 -33.62 1.43
C ASN A 327 1.74 -33.88 2.35
N ARG A 328 2.30 -32.83 2.98
CA ARG A 328 3.53 -32.95 3.79
C ARG A 328 3.26 -32.56 5.24
N PRO A 329 3.26 -33.51 6.20
CA PRO A 329 3.31 -33.17 7.61
C PRO A 329 4.54 -32.29 7.89
N PRO A 330 4.45 -31.25 8.74
CA PRO A 330 3.31 -30.85 9.59
C PRO A 330 2.31 -29.87 8.95
N ILE A 331 2.39 -29.61 7.64
CA ILE A 331 1.50 -28.67 6.93
C ILE A 331 0.08 -29.25 6.92
N THR A 332 -0.90 -28.45 7.35
CA THR A 332 -2.32 -28.79 7.27
C THR A 332 -3.02 -27.87 6.28
N CYS A 333 -3.84 -28.43 5.42
CA CYS A 333 -4.67 -27.69 4.48
C CYS A 333 -6.12 -28.04 4.72
N THR A 334 -6.93 -27.04 5.04
CA THR A 334 -8.37 -27.24 5.27
C THR A 334 -9.20 -27.00 4.02
N ARG A 335 -8.65 -26.26 3.03
CA ARG A 335 -9.34 -25.93 1.78
C ARG A 335 -8.40 -25.81 0.58
N GLY A 336 -8.94 -26.12 -0.60
CA GLY A 336 -8.23 -26.05 -1.87
C GLY A 336 -8.14 -24.67 -2.53
N ARG A 337 -8.87 -23.68 -2.01
CA ARG A 337 -9.03 -22.36 -2.64
C ARG A 337 -8.87 -21.26 -1.61
N ALA A 338 -8.25 -20.16 -2.02
CA ALA A 338 -8.02 -19.00 -1.15
C ALA A 338 -9.33 -18.32 -0.78
N LYS A 339 -9.40 -17.68 0.39
CA LYS A 339 -10.58 -16.98 0.88
C LYS A 339 -10.36 -15.51 0.58
N LEU A 340 -11.11 -14.99 -0.38
CA LEU A 340 -10.94 -13.63 -0.88
C LEU A 340 -11.76 -12.63 -0.08
N TYR A 341 -12.92 -13.07 0.41
CA TYR A 341 -13.82 -12.26 1.21
C TYR A 341 -14.42 -13.11 2.32
N ASP A 342 -14.48 -12.54 3.52
CA ASP A 342 -15.16 -13.10 4.68
C ASP A 342 -15.57 -11.95 5.59
N ARG A 343 -16.84 -11.60 5.57
CA ARG A 343 -17.38 -10.56 6.45
C ARG A 343 -18.70 -10.98 7.04
N LEU A 344 -18.84 -10.67 8.32
CA LEU A 344 -20.08 -10.80 9.07
C LEU A 344 -21.10 -9.78 8.57
N VAL A 345 -22.26 -10.27 8.15
CA VAL A 345 -23.43 -9.47 7.83
C VAL A 345 -24.28 -9.33 9.08
N THR A 346 -24.69 -8.10 9.36
CA THR A 346 -25.57 -7.75 10.48
C THR A 346 -26.89 -7.20 9.96
N ASP A 347 -27.95 -7.33 10.75
CA ASP A 347 -29.22 -6.65 10.51
C ASP A 347 -29.16 -5.17 10.93
N ASP A 348 -30.26 -4.43 10.74
CA ASP A 348 -30.36 -3.01 11.09
C ASP A 348 -30.24 -2.75 12.60
N GLU A 349 -30.42 -3.78 13.44
CA GLU A 349 -30.29 -3.73 14.90
C GLU A 349 -28.87 -4.10 15.37
N GLY A 350 -27.98 -4.50 14.43
CA GLY A 350 -26.61 -4.91 14.69
C GLY A 350 -26.47 -6.38 15.11
N ASN A 351 -27.55 -7.18 15.06
CA ASN A 351 -27.46 -8.61 15.32
C ASN A 351 -26.79 -9.33 14.16
N ALA A 352 -25.95 -10.32 14.49
CA ALA A 352 -25.25 -11.15 13.51
C ALA A 352 -26.22 -12.07 12.75
N ILE A 353 -26.31 -11.91 11.43
CA ILE A 353 -27.07 -12.81 10.54
C ILE A 353 -26.20 -14.02 10.17
N GLY A 354 -24.95 -13.76 9.80
CA GLY A 354 -23.98 -14.77 9.34
C GLY A 354 -22.88 -14.13 8.49
N SER A 355 -21.85 -14.90 8.12
CA SER A 355 -20.77 -14.40 7.27
C SER A 355 -20.99 -14.77 5.81
N VAL A 356 -20.77 -13.81 4.90
CA VAL A 356 -20.63 -14.10 3.47
C VAL A 356 -19.17 -14.40 3.19
N VAL A 357 -18.91 -15.56 2.59
CA VAL A 357 -17.58 -16.02 2.22
C VAL A 357 -17.50 -16.15 0.69
N VAL A 358 -16.44 -15.62 0.09
CA VAL A 358 -16.15 -15.78 -1.35
C VAL A 358 -14.74 -16.35 -1.49
N LEU A 359 -14.62 -17.49 -2.18
CA LEU A 359 -13.33 -18.14 -2.42
C LEU A 359 -12.78 -17.80 -3.82
N ASP A 360 -11.49 -18.08 -4.04
CA ASP A 360 -10.84 -17.90 -5.35
C ASP A 360 -11.58 -18.71 -6.43
N GLY A 361 -11.90 -18.03 -7.54
CA GLY A 361 -12.68 -18.58 -8.65
C GLY A 361 -14.19 -18.65 -8.43
N ASP A 362 -14.71 -18.28 -7.26
CA ASP A 362 -16.16 -18.13 -7.09
C ASP A 362 -16.66 -16.81 -7.69
N GLU A 363 -17.91 -16.81 -8.15
CA GLU A 363 -18.62 -15.56 -8.43
C GLU A 363 -19.31 -15.07 -7.16
N ALA A 364 -19.15 -13.78 -6.86
CA ALA A 364 -19.74 -13.18 -5.66
C ALA A 364 -21.28 -13.25 -5.68
N ALA A 365 -21.90 -13.10 -6.86
CA ALA A 365 -23.35 -13.21 -7.01
C ALA A 365 -23.89 -14.56 -6.54
N ASP A 366 -23.23 -15.68 -6.88
CA ASP A 366 -23.65 -17.01 -6.46
C ASP A 366 -23.65 -17.15 -4.93
N ASN A 367 -22.58 -16.67 -4.27
CA ASN A 367 -22.43 -16.72 -2.82
C ASN A 367 -23.43 -15.81 -2.09
N VAL A 368 -23.64 -14.59 -2.58
CA VAL A 368 -24.55 -13.62 -1.97
C VAL A 368 -26.00 -14.08 -2.12
N PHE A 369 -26.39 -14.64 -3.27
CA PHE A 369 -27.74 -15.16 -3.46
C PHE A 369 -28.00 -16.41 -2.62
N ALA A 370 -27.03 -17.33 -2.52
CA ALA A 370 -27.15 -18.49 -1.64
C ALA A 370 -27.31 -18.06 -0.18
N PHE A 371 -26.51 -17.08 0.28
CA PHE A 371 -26.62 -16.50 1.62
C PHE A 371 -28.00 -15.84 1.83
N ALA A 372 -28.43 -15.00 0.88
CA ALA A 372 -29.72 -14.33 0.96
C ALA A 372 -30.90 -15.30 1.00
N ALA A 373 -30.85 -16.38 0.23
CA ALA A 373 -31.87 -17.44 0.25
C ALA A 373 -31.89 -18.18 1.61
N ALA A 374 -30.72 -18.52 2.15
CA ALA A 374 -30.60 -19.20 3.44
C ALA A 374 -31.14 -18.36 4.61
N HIS A 375 -31.04 -17.04 4.52
CA HIS A 375 -31.47 -16.10 5.54
C HIS A 375 -32.76 -15.34 5.20
N SER A 376 -33.44 -15.69 4.11
CA SER A 376 -34.69 -15.04 3.63
C SER A 376 -34.59 -13.51 3.52
N LEU A 377 -33.46 -13.01 3.00
CA LEU A 377 -33.21 -11.58 2.90
C LEU A 377 -34.06 -10.93 1.79
N PRO A 378 -34.56 -9.69 1.98
CA PRO A 378 -35.23 -8.94 0.93
C PRO A 378 -34.32 -8.67 -0.29
N THR A 379 -34.91 -8.56 -1.48
CA THR A 379 -34.19 -8.32 -2.73
C THR A 379 -33.31 -7.07 -2.70
N GLY A 380 -33.82 -5.96 -2.15
CA GLY A 380 -33.04 -4.72 -2.00
C GLY A 380 -31.79 -4.91 -1.13
N PHE A 381 -31.94 -5.57 0.02
CA PHE A 381 -30.81 -5.85 0.91
C PHE A 381 -29.77 -6.78 0.26
N ARG A 382 -30.22 -7.81 -0.46
CA ARG A 382 -29.35 -8.71 -1.23
C ARG A 382 -28.55 -7.97 -2.29
N ASP A 383 -29.19 -7.10 -3.06
CA ASP A 383 -28.54 -6.36 -4.15
C ASP A 383 -27.52 -5.35 -3.57
N ASP A 384 -27.85 -4.68 -2.46
CA ASP A 384 -26.93 -3.81 -1.72
C ASP A 384 -25.75 -4.59 -1.10
N LEU A 385 -26.01 -5.79 -0.59
CA LEU A 385 -24.97 -6.70 -0.11
C LEU A 385 -24.03 -7.12 -1.25
N LEU A 386 -24.56 -7.47 -2.41
CA LEU A 386 -23.75 -7.82 -3.59
C LEU A 386 -22.88 -6.65 -4.04
N ASN A 387 -23.45 -5.44 -4.14
CA ASN A 387 -22.69 -4.22 -4.46
C ASN A 387 -21.54 -4.00 -3.48
N ARG A 388 -21.78 -4.11 -2.17
CA ARG A 388 -20.74 -3.98 -1.14
C ARG A 388 -19.64 -5.03 -1.29
N VAL A 389 -19.99 -6.31 -1.46
CA VAL A 389 -19.03 -7.40 -1.65
C VAL A 389 -18.18 -7.15 -2.89
N CYS A 390 -18.78 -6.75 -4.00
CA CYS A 390 -18.05 -6.47 -5.25
C CYS A 390 -17.10 -5.27 -5.12
N HIS A 391 -17.53 -4.18 -4.46
CA HIS A 391 -16.67 -3.03 -4.17
C HIS A 391 -15.49 -3.41 -3.26
N ASP A 392 -15.75 -4.17 -2.19
CA ASP A 392 -14.72 -4.63 -1.27
C ASP A 392 -13.71 -5.56 -1.96
N LEU A 393 -14.17 -6.51 -2.79
CA LEU A 393 -13.30 -7.40 -3.57
C LEU A 393 -12.43 -6.60 -4.56
N LYS A 394 -13.01 -5.60 -5.23
CA LYS A 394 -12.27 -4.73 -6.14
C LYS A 394 -11.23 -3.91 -5.40
N ALA A 395 -11.57 -3.35 -4.24
CA ALA A 395 -10.66 -2.53 -3.46
C ALA A 395 -9.55 -3.33 -2.78
N SER A 396 -9.87 -4.51 -2.22
CA SER A 396 -8.93 -5.30 -1.42
C SER A 396 -8.03 -6.22 -2.25
N VAL A 397 -8.60 -6.93 -3.24
CA VAL A 397 -7.90 -7.97 -4.01
C VAL A 397 -7.95 -7.75 -5.52
N ASN A 398 -8.48 -6.60 -5.99
CA ASN A 398 -8.61 -6.24 -7.40
C ASN A 398 -9.37 -7.29 -8.24
N VAL A 399 -10.34 -7.97 -7.62
CA VAL A 399 -11.24 -8.89 -8.30
C VAL A 399 -12.54 -8.15 -8.63
N THR A 400 -12.95 -8.17 -9.89
CA THR A 400 -14.22 -7.63 -10.35
C THR A 400 -15.25 -8.74 -10.44
N CYS A 401 -16.44 -8.51 -9.89
CA CYS A 401 -17.58 -9.38 -10.13
C CYS A 401 -17.91 -9.42 -11.63
N SER A 402 -18.22 -10.59 -12.15
CA SER A 402 -18.56 -10.77 -13.57
C SER A 402 -20.07 -10.83 -13.81
N ARG A 403 -20.85 -11.17 -12.77
CA ARG A 403 -22.30 -11.33 -12.83
C ARG A 403 -22.98 -10.62 -11.66
N TRP A 404 -24.25 -10.24 -11.84
CA TRP A 404 -25.08 -9.69 -10.76
C TRP A 404 -26.14 -10.63 -10.22
N ALA A 405 -26.26 -11.82 -10.82
CA ALA A 405 -27.18 -12.85 -10.39
C ALA A 405 -26.58 -14.24 -10.71
N PRO A 406 -27.07 -15.30 -10.05
CA PRO A 406 -26.63 -16.65 -10.30
C PRO A 406 -26.86 -17.08 -11.75
N LEU A 407 -25.98 -17.95 -12.26
CA LEU A 407 -26.08 -18.49 -13.61
C LEU A 407 -27.14 -19.60 -13.62
N LEU A 408 -28.17 -19.45 -14.46
CA LEU A 408 -29.17 -20.50 -14.69
C LEU A 408 -28.76 -21.42 -15.84
N ALA A 409 -28.31 -20.84 -16.95
CA ALA A 409 -27.88 -21.58 -18.13
C ALA A 409 -26.78 -20.83 -18.88
N SER A 410 -25.86 -21.57 -19.50
CA SER A 410 -24.81 -21.03 -20.38
C SER A 410 -24.86 -21.78 -21.71
N ILE A 411 -25.17 -21.06 -22.79
CA ILE A 411 -25.50 -21.65 -24.09
C ILE A 411 -24.45 -21.24 -25.13
N PRO A 412 -23.72 -22.20 -25.75
CA PRO A 412 -22.71 -21.86 -26.75
C PRO A 412 -23.36 -21.39 -28.06
N ILE A 413 -22.97 -20.21 -28.54
CA ILE A 413 -23.44 -19.65 -29.82
C ILE A 413 -22.36 -19.83 -30.88
N LYS A 414 -22.74 -20.35 -32.05
CA LYS A 414 -21.87 -20.48 -33.23
C LYS A 414 -22.38 -19.55 -34.33
N MET A 415 -21.47 -18.81 -34.97
CA MET A 415 -21.80 -17.98 -36.15
C MET A 415 -22.14 -18.87 -37.34
N ASN A 416 -21.30 -19.87 -37.62
CA ASN A 416 -21.56 -20.88 -38.64
C ASN A 416 -21.50 -22.29 -38.03
N MET A 417 -22.35 -23.20 -38.53
CA MET A 417 -22.32 -24.60 -38.10
C MET A 417 -20.96 -25.28 -38.33
N SER A 418 -20.19 -24.76 -39.28
CA SER A 418 -18.86 -25.25 -39.65
C SER A 418 -17.74 -24.80 -38.70
N ASP A 419 -17.99 -23.85 -37.79
CA ASP A 419 -16.95 -23.34 -36.90
C ASP A 419 -16.67 -24.34 -35.75
N PRO A 420 -15.38 -24.70 -35.55
CA PRO A 420 -15.00 -25.64 -34.50
C PRO A 420 -15.20 -25.05 -33.09
N ASN A 421 -15.04 -23.73 -32.96
CA ASN A 421 -15.20 -23.01 -31.69
C ASN A 421 -16.45 -22.13 -31.72
N PRO A 422 -17.21 -22.04 -30.60
CA PRO A 422 -18.29 -21.09 -30.49
C PRO A 422 -17.76 -19.64 -30.54
N LEU A 423 -18.58 -18.73 -31.06
CA LEU A 423 -18.38 -17.28 -30.98
C LEU A 423 -18.27 -16.84 -29.50
N GLY A 424 -19.06 -17.48 -28.64
CA GLY A 424 -19.07 -17.28 -27.20
C GLY A 424 -20.21 -18.05 -26.54
N TYR A 425 -20.47 -17.76 -25.27
CA TYR A 425 -21.55 -18.34 -24.49
C TYR A 425 -22.55 -17.26 -24.09
N VAL A 426 -23.84 -17.53 -24.26
CA VAL A 426 -24.92 -16.69 -23.71
C VAL A 426 -25.26 -17.18 -22.33
N ASP A 427 -24.91 -16.37 -21.33
CA ASP A 427 -25.20 -16.64 -19.93
C ASP A 427 -26.56 -16.02 -19.53
N VAL A 428 -27.52 -16.90 -19.27
CA VAL A 428 -28.84 -16.56 -18.75
C VAL A 428 -28.76 -16.60 -17.22
N LEU A 429 -28.98 -15.45 -16.58
CA LEU A 429 -28.89 -15.30 -15.12
C LEU A 429 -30.27 -15.42 -14.47
N ASP A 430 -30.30 -15.63 -13.16
CA ASP A 430 -31.54 -15.67 -12.40
C ASP A 430 -32.30 -14.34 -12.50
N GLY A 431 -33.59 -14.44 -12.86
CA GLY A 431 -34.46 -13.30 -13.16
C GLY A 431 -34.35 -12.73 -14.57
N ASP A 432 -33.42 -13.21 -15.41
CA ASP A 432 -33.39 -12.82 -16.83
C ASP A 432 -34.51 -13.50 -17.62
N GLU A 433 -35.00 -12.80 -18.64
CA GLU A 433 -35.58 -13.43 -19.81
C GLU A 433 -34.50 -13.65 -20.88
N PRO A 434 -34.60 -14.66 -21.77
CA PRO A 434 -33.58 -14.88 -22.79
C PRO A 434 -33.21 -13.64 -23.62
N VAL A 435 -34.15 -12.73 -23.86
CA VAL A 435 -33.87 -11.46 -24.58
C VAL A 435 -32.86 -10.57 -23.84
N ASP A 436 -32.83 -10.60 -22.51
CA ASP A 436 -31.88 -9.80 -21.70
C ASP A 436 -30.47 -10.34 -21.86
N ALA A 437 -30.31 -11.66 -21.75
CA ALA A 437 -29.04 -12.35 -21.92
C ALA A 437 -28.49 -12.20 -23.35
N VAL A 438 -29.36 -12.34 -24.36
CA VAL A 438 -29.00 -12.19 -25.76
C VAL A 438 -28.60 -10.75 -26.10
N TYR A 439 -29.29 -9.76 -25.56
CA TYR A 439 -28.92 -8.36 -25.77
C TYR A 439 -27.51 -8.08 -25.25
N ARG A 440 -27.20 -8.52 -24.03
CA ARG A 440 -25.86 -8.34 -23.45
C ARG A 440 -24.77 -9.02 -24.27
N PHE A 441 -25.01 -10.26 -24.67
CA PHE A 441 -24.12 -10.99 -25.58
C PHE A 441 -23.97 -10.28 -26.93
N GLY A 442 -25.08 -9.77 -27.47
CA GLY A 442 -25.11 -9.04 -28.73
C GLY A 442 -24.28 -7.76 -28.70
N VAL A 443 -24.39 -6.97 -27.61
CA VAL A 443 -23.56 -5.78 -27.39
C VAL A 443 -22.07 -6.16 -27.28
N GLN A 444 -21.75 -7.21 -26.52
CA GLN A 444 -20.37 -7.67 -26.36
C GLN A 444 -19.72 -8.11 -27.68
N HIS A 445 -20.51 -8.70 -28.58
CA HIS A 445 -20.04 -9.26 -29.85
C HIS A 445 -20.41 -8.44 -31.09
N ASN A 446 -20.93 -7.21 -30.91
CA ASN A 446 -21.37 -6.31 -31.99
C ASN A 446 -22.37 -6.96 -32.98
N LEU A 447 -23.35 -7.70 -32.45
CA LEU A 447 -24.39 -8.36 -33.25
C LEU A 447 -25.51 -7.38 -33.59
N ASP A 448 -26.02 -7.44 -34.81
CA ASP A 448 -27.18 -6.66 -35.23
C ASP A 448 -28.50 -7.20 -34.64
N ALA A 449 -29.57 -6.41 -34.77
CA ALA A 449 -30.88 -6.76 -34.20
C ALA A 449 -31.47 -8.07 -34.78
N GLN A 450 -31.17 -8.39 -36.04
CA GLN A 450 -31.67 -9.60 -36.68
C GLN A 450 -30.92 -10.84 -36.18
N GLN A 451 -29.61 -10.73 -36.02
CA GLN A 451 -28.76 -11.77 -35.41
C GLN A 451 -29.19 -12.03 -33.96
N GLN A 452 -29.42 -10.97 -33.18
CA GLN A 452 -29.91 -11.09 -31.81
C GLN A 452 -31.29 -11.77 -31.77
N ALA A 453 -32.24 -11.38 -32.62
CA ALA A 453 -33.56 -12.02 -32.70
C ALA A 453 -33.46 -13.52 -33.01
N SER A 454 -32.60 -13.91 -33.95
CA SER A 454 -32.38 -15.33 -34.28
C SER A 454 -31.80 -16.12 -33.11
N ILE A 455 -30.89 -15.54 -32.33
CA ILE A 455 -30.31 -16.20 -31.14
C ILE A 455 -31.37 -16.32 -30.04
N LYS A 456 -32.15 -15.25 -29.81
CA LYS A 456 -33.27 -15.23 -28.86
C LYS A 456 -34.20 -16.41 -29.11
N ASP A 457 -34.74 -16.52 -30.32
CA ASP A 457 -35.69 -17.58 -30.67
C ASP A 457 -35.09 -18.98 -30.48
N GLY A 458 -33.81 -19.16 -30.84
CA GLY A 458 -33.08 -20.40 -30.61
C GLY A 458 -32.99 -20.79 -29.13
N ILE A 459 -32.69 -19.83 -28.26
CA ILE A 459 -32.58 -20.04 -26.81
C ILE A 459 -33.95 -20.32 -26.18
N CYS A 460 -34.99 -19.56 -26.55
CA CYS A 460 -36.34 -19.76 -26.02
C CYS A 460 -36.84 -21.19 -26.30
N ASN A 461 -36.62 -21.68 -27.53
CA ASN A 461 -36.96 -23.04 -27.92
C ASN A 461 -36.11 -24.10 -27.20
N ALA A 462 -34.81 -23.83 -26.99
CA ALA A 462 -33.91 -24.77 -26.32
C ALA A 462 -34.19 -24.92 -24.82
N LEU A 463 -34.60 -23.83 -24.16
CA LEU A 463 -34.93 -23.81 -22.74
C LEU A 463 -36.41 -24.16 -22.46
N ASP A 464 -37.23 -24.33 -23.50
CA ASP A 464 -38.69 -24.53 -23.39
C ASP A 464 -39.37 -23.43 -22.55
N VAL A 465 -38.94 -22.18 -22.73
CA VAL A 465 -39.48 -21.01 -22.04
C VAL A 465 -40.17 -20.07 -23.03
N ALA A 466 -41.32 -19.52 -22.62
CA ALA A 466 -42.02 -18.52 -23.40
C ALA A 466 -41.28 -17.18 -23.31
N CYS A 467 -40.66 -16.75 -24.40
CA CYS A 467 -40.14 -15.40 -24.53
C CYS A 467 -41.28 -14.44 -24.84
N THR A 468 -41.69 -13.70 -23.82
CA THR A 468 -42.79 -12.74 -23.81
C THR A 468 -42.36 -11.35 -24.27
N ARG A 469 -41.08 -11.00 -24.15
CA ARG A 469 -40.55 -9.67 -24.47
C ARG A 469 -39.70 -9.69 -25.75
N GLU A 470 -39.86 -8.63 -26.53
CA GLU A 470 -39.06 -8.36 -27.73
C GLU A 470 -37.81 -7.52 -27.43
N ARG A 471 -37.79 -6.80 -26.30
CA ARG A 471 -36.71 -5.91 -25.90
C ARG A 471 -36.16 -6.30 -24.54
N SER A 472 -34.84 -6.15 -24.41
CA SER A 472 -34.11 -6.38 -23.15
C SER A 472 -34.48 -5.32 -22.13
N LEU A 473 -34.97 -5.72 -20.96
CA LEU A 473 -35.37 -4.86 -19.86
C LEU A 473 -34.24 -4.85 -18.84
N VAL A 474 -33.66 -3.68 -18.60
CA VAL A 474 -32.53 -3.55 -17.68
C VAL A 474 -33.01 -3.16 -16.29
N TYR A 475 -33.94 -2.20 -16.24
CA TYR A 475 -34.44 -1.65 -14.99
C TYR A 475 -35.87 -1.12 -15.13
N VAL A 476 -36.62 -1.14 -14.04
CA VAL A 476 -37.93 -0.50 -13.93
C VAL A 476 -37.84 0.50 -12.80
N ALA A 477 -37.82 1.79 -13.14
CA ALA A 477 -37.67 2.86 -12.16
C ALA A 477 -39.02 3.16 -11.49
N PRO A 478 -39.13 3.01 -10.15
CA PRO A 478 -40.30 3.46 -9.43
C PRO A 478 -40.25 4.97 -9.25
N ILE A 479 -41.27 5.69 -9.73
CA ILE A 479 -41.37 7.15 -9.56
C ILE A 479 -42.83 7.57 -9.38
N HIS A 480 -43.12 8.27 -8.27
CA HIS A 480 -44.46 8.75 -7.90
C HIS A 480 -45.57 7.67 -7.98
N GLY A 481 -45.24 6.41 -7.66
CA GLY A 481 -46.18 5.28 -7.72
C GLY A 481 -46.36 4.67 -9.12
N GLU A 482 -45.70 5.22 -10.14
CA GLU A 482 -45.58 4.65 -11.48
C GLU A 482 -44.28 3.84 -11.63
N HIS A 483 -44.24 3.01 -12.66
CA HIS A 483 -43.11 2.14 -12.99
C HIS A 483 -42.68 2.41 -14.44
N VAL A 484 -41.50 2.99 -14.61
CA VAL A 484 -40.99 3.38 -15.94
C VAL A 484 -39.92 2.37 -16.38
N PRO A 485 -40.15 1.58 -17.46
CA PRO A 485 -39.18 0.62 -17.94
C PRO A 485 -38.05 1.32 -18.70
N PHE A 486 -36.82 0.84 -18.47
CA PHE A 486 -35.61 1.20 -19.22
C PHE A 486 -35.11 -0.06 -19.92
N TYR A 487 -35.12 -0.03 -21.25
CA TYR A 487 -34.64 -1.12 -22.07
C TYR A 487 -33.14 -0.96 -22.39
N GLY A 488 -32.46 -2.05 -22.73
CA GLY A 488 -31.01 -2.05 -22.94
C GLY A 488 -30.55 -1.14 -24.08
N ASP A 489 -31.37 -1.03 -25.12
CA ASP A 489 -31.14 -0.18 -26.29
C ASP A 489 -31.64 1.27 -26.13
N ASP A 490 -32.22 1.62 -24.98
CA ASP A 490 -32.61 2.99 -24.68
C ASP A 490 -31.39 3.82 -24.21
N GLU A 491 -31.36 5.09 -24.61
CA GLU A 491 -30.57 6.09 -23.89
C GLU A 491 -31.42 6.63 -22.73
N PRO A 492 -30.98 6.50 -21.46
CA PRO A 492 -31.73 6.99 -20.31
C PRO A 492 -32.17 8.46 -20.39
N ALA A 493 -31.35 9.34 -20.99
CA ALA A 493 -31.72 10.73 -21.21
C ALA A 493 -32.98 10.89 -22.08
N ASP A 494 -33.17 10.05 -23.09
CA ASP A 494 -34.34 10.11 -24.00
C ASP A 494 -35.61 9.65 -23.29
N VAL A 495 -35.53 8.57 -22.51
CA VAL A 495 -36.65 8.04 -21.72
C VAL A 495 -37.09 9.06 -20.68
N VAL A 496 -36.14 9.67 -19.97
CA VAL A 496 -36.38 10.73 -18.98
C VAL A 496 -37.02 11.96 -19.63
N TYR A 497 -36.54 12.38 -20.81
CA TYR A 497 -37.13 13.48 -21.56
C TYR A 497 -38.57 13.21 -21.95
N TRP A 498 -38.84 12.05 -22.56
CA TRP A 498 -40.18 11.65 -22.97
C TRP A 498 -41.15 11.60 -21.78
N TYR A 499 -40.76 10.91 -20.70
CA TYR A 499 -41.59 10.76 -19.51
C TYR A 499 -41.84 12.10 -18.81
N GLY A 500 -40.78 12.89 -18.59
CA GLY A 500 -40.89 14.18 -17.93
C GLY A 500 -41.72 15.18 -18.74
N THR A 501 -41.61 15.19 -20.07
CA THR A 501 -42.42 16.06 -20.94
C THR A 501 -43.90 15.71 -20.85
N LEU A 502 -44.27 14.43 -20.83
CA LEU A 502 -45.65 13.98 -20.63
C LEU A 502 -46.24 14.38 -19.26
N ARG A 503 -45.39 14.72 -18.29
CA ARG A 503 -45.78 15.13 -16.94
C ARG A 503 -45.50 16.61 -16.65
N ASN A 504 -45.13 17.38 -17.68
CA ASN A 504 -44.77 18.80 -17.57
C ASN A 504 -43.65 19.09 -16.54
N TRP A 505 -42.68 18.17 -16.41
CA TRP A 505 -41.53 18.40 -15.55
C TRP A 505 -40.63 19.50 -16.11
N THR A 506 -40.07 20.28 -15.20
CA THR A 506 -39.00 21.22 -15.50
C THR A 506 -37.74 20.50 -15.96
N PHE A 507 -36.86 21.24 -16.64
CA PHE A 507 -35.54 20.74 -17.02
C PHE A 507 -34.75 20.20 -15.81
N PHE A 508 -34.78 20.92 -14.69
CA PHE A 508 -34.04 20.54 -13.49
C PHE A 508 -34.58 19.25 -12.84
N GLU A 509 -35.91 19.06 -12.80
CA GLU A 509 -36.50 17.80 -12.29
C GLU A 509 -36.08 16.59 -13.14
N ARG A 510 -36.06 16.75 -14.46
CA ARG A 510 -35.55 15.70 -15.37
C ARG A 510 -34.08 15.41 -15.15
N GLN A 511 -33.26 16.45 -15.03
CA GLN A 511 -31.82 16.29 -14.84
C GLN A 511 -31.48 15.62 -13.51
N GLU A 512 -32.15 16.01 -12.42
CA GLU A 512 -31.98 15.37 -11.10
C GLU A 512 -32.35 13.88 -11.15
N TRP A 513 -33.45 13.53 -11.83
CA TRP A 513 -33.84 12.14 -11.97
C TRP A 513 -32.86 11.34 -12.84
N LEU A 514 -32.39 11.90 -13.96
CA LEU A 514 -31.35 11.28 -14.78
C LEU A 514 -30.07 11.04 -13.98
N HIS A 515 -29.60 12.03 -13.21
CA HIS A 515 -28.43 11.85 -12.33
C HIS A 515 -28.64 10.76 -11.28
N ALA A 516 -29.85 10.63 -10.73
CA ALA A 516 -30.15 9.57 -9.76
C ALA A 516 -30.11 8.17 -10.43
N LEU A 517 -30.72 8.04 -11.61
CA LEU A 517 -30.74 6.81 -12.40
C LEU A 517 -29.35 6.36 -12.82
N CYS A 518 -28.52 7.27 -13.31
CA CYS A 518 -27.18 6.96 -13.81
C CYS A 518 -26.14 6.71 -12.70
N ARG A 519 -26.53 6.93 -11.43
CA ARG A 519 -25.75 6.54 -10.24
C ARG A 519 -26.14 5.18 -9.69
N LEU A 520 -27.21 4.56 -10.21
CA LEU A 520 -27.58 3.21 -9.79
C LEU A 520 -26.52 2.22 -10.25
N GLU A 521 -26.14 1.33 -9.33
CA GLU A 521 -25.15 0.30 -9.57
C GLU A 521 -25.73 -1.08 -9.27
N ARG A 522 -25.22 -2.09 -9.99
CA ARG A 522 -25.49 -3.50 -9.73
C ARG A 522 -24.21 -4.30 -9.91
N ALA A 523 -23.84 -5.07 -8.89
CA ALA A 523 -22.54 -5.73 -8.77
C ALA A 523 -21.33 -4.78 -8.98
N ALA A 524 -21.40 -3.58 -8.41
CA ALA A 524 -20.38 -2.52 -8.52
C ALA A 524 -20.10 -2.04 -9.96
N MET A 525 -21.09 -2.18 -10.85
CA MET A 525 -21.07 -1.66 -12.22
C MET A 525 -22.30 -0.76 -12.45
N PRO A 526 -22.22 0.27 -13.33
CA PRO A 526 -23.38 1.09 -13.67
C PRO A 526 -24.54 0.22 -14.18
N LEU A 527 -25.72 0.41 -13.59
CA LEU A 527 -26.90 -0.38 -13.96
C LEU A 527 -27.45 0.03 -15.33
N LEU A 528 -27.43 1.32 -15.63
CA LEU A 528 -27.91 1.89 -16.90
C LEU A 528 -26.74 2.41 -17.73
N ASN A 529 -26.81 2.22 -19.05
CA ASN A 529 -25.80 2.72 -19.98
C ASN A 529 -26.07 4.18 -20.35
N CYS A 530 -25.74 5.10 -19.45
CA CYS A 530 -25.95 6.53 -19.68
C CYS A 530 -24.79 7.11 -20.51
N THR A 531 -24.98 7.22 -21.83
CA THR A 531 -23.89 7.65 -22.74
C THR A 531 -23.88 9.15 -23.00
N ARG A 532 -24.94 9.88 -22.61
CA ARG A 532 -25.06 11.33 -22.74
C ARG A 532 -26.07 11.91 -21.76
N ALA A 533 -25.93 13.21 -21.48
CA ALA A 533 -26.86 13.94 -20.62
C ALA A 533 -28.00 14.63 -21.41
N GLU A 534 -27.73 15.07 -22.64
CA GLU A 534 -28.71 15.77 -23.46
C GLU A 534 -29.60 14.77 -24.18
N ALA A 535 -30.92 14.86 -24.01
CA ALA A 535 -31.88 13.98 -24.68
C ALA A 535 -31.97 14.27 -26.18
N ARG A 536 -32.25 13.26 -27.00
CA ARG A 536 -32.46 13.41 -28.43
C ARG A 536 -33.91 13.76 -28.66
N VAL A 537 -34.14 14.97 -29.16
CA VAL A 537 -35.48 15.52 -29.39
C VAL A 537 -35.97 15.26 -30.82
N PHE A 538 -35.06 14.98 -31.75
CA PHE A 538 -35.38 14.63 -33.12
C PHE A 538 -34.34 13.68 -33.71
N HIS A 539 -34.82 12.75 -34.53
CA HIS A 539 -34.01 11.78 -35.24
C HIS A 539 -34.58 11.60 -36.64
N LEU A 540 -33.73 11.73 -37.65
CA LEU A 540 -34.07 11.42 -39.03
C LEU A 540 -32.90 10.69 -39.70
N PRO A 541 -33.06 9.41 -40.08
CA PRO A 541 -32.08 8.73 -40.93
C PRO A 541 -32.20 9.29 -42.35
N VAL A 542 -31.20 10.06 -42.77
CA VAL A 542 -31.15 10.63 -44.13
C VAL A 542 -30.55 9.59 -45.07
N MET A 543 -31.31 9.22 -46.09
CA MET A 543 -30.92 8.21 -47.07
C MET A 543 -30.38 8.89 -48.34
N ASP A 544 -29.28 8.36 -48.89
CA ASP A 544 -28.76 8.78 -50.20
C ASP A 544 -29.51 8.05 -51.33
N THR A 545 -29.75 6.76 -51.13
CA THR A 545 -30.57 5.91 -52.02
C THR A 545 -31.58 5.09 -51.22
N ALA A 546 -32.45 4.33 -51.88
CA ALA A 546 -33.42 3.47 -51.19
C ALA A 546 -32.80 2.45 -50.21
N THR A 547 -31.51 2.14 -50.37
CA THR A 547 -30.79 1.16 -49.56
C THR A 547 -29.55 1.71 -48.87
N GLU A 548 -29.06 2.88 -49.28
CA GLU A 548 -27.84 3.47 -48.74
C GLU A 548 -28.16 4.67 -47.86
N LYS A 549 -27.74 4.58 -46.59
CA LYS A 549 -27.91 5.63 -45.60
C LYS A 549 -26.77 6.65 -45.73
N LEU A 550 -27.11 7.92 -45.91
CA LEU A 550 -26.15 9.01 -45.96
C LEU A 550 -25.61 9.35 -44.57
N GLY A 551 -26.51 9.42 -43.57
CA GLY A 551 -26.19 9.74 -42.19
C GLY A 551 -27.42 9.96 -41.33
N ASP A 552 -27.21 10.12 -40.02
CA ASP A 552 -28.28 10.48 -39.08
C ASP A 552 -28.27 11.98 -38.80
N LEU A 553 -29.46 12.59 -38.91
CA LEU A 553 -29.71 13.95 -38.43
C LEU A 553 -30.36 13.84 -37.06
N ASP A 554 -29.53 13.95 -36.02
CA ASP A 554 -29.96 13.97 -34.62
C ASP A 554 -29.92 15.40 -34.07
N VAL A 555 -31.02 15.86 -33.51
CA VAL A 555 -31.07 17.09 -32.72
C VAL A 555 -31.22 16.71 -31.26
N TYR A 556 -30.29 17.18 -30.44
CA TYR A 556 -30.31 17.03 -28.99
C TYR A 556 -30.92 18.25 -28.32
N GLU A 557 -31.40 18.06 -27.09
CA GLU A 557 -31.93 19.12 -26.26
C GLU A 557 -30.91 20.27 -26.15
N ASP A 558 -31.39 21.51 -26.22
CA ASP A 558 -30.59 22.75 -26.21
C ASP A 558 -29.69 23.02 -27.41
N GLN A 559 -29.78 22.22 -28.47
CA GLN A 559 -29.22 22.58 -29.77
C GLN A 559 -30.21 23.42 -30.58
N GLU A 560 -29.69 24.40 -31.32
CA GLU A 560 -30.48 25.10 -32.34
C GLU A 560 -30.62 24.19 -33.56
N PRO A 561 -31.85 23.74 -33.93
CA PRO A 561 -32.00 22.73 -34.97
C PRO A 561 -31.47 23.20 -36.33
N VAL A 562 -31.57 24.50 -36.62
CA VAL A 562 -31.07 25.09 -37.87
C VAL A 562 -29.55 24.99 -38.00
N ASP A 563 -28.80 25.12 -36.90
CA ASP A 563 -27.35 24.95 -36.89
C ASP A 563 -26.95 23.49 -37.12
N VAL A 564 -27.71 22.56 -36.53
CA VAL A 564 -27.49 21.11 -36.68
C VAL A 564 -27.76 20.67 -38.11
N VAL A 565 -28.86 21.12 -38.71
CA VAL A 565 -29.17 20.89 -40.14
C VAL A 565 -28.06 21.45 -41.01
N TYR A 566 -27.60 22.67 -40.75
CA TYR A 566 -26.48 23.26 -41.49
C TYR A 566 -25.20 22.43 -41.35
N ALA A 567 -24.84 22.00 -40.15
CA ALA A 567 -23.67 21.17 -39.91
C ALA A 567 -23.75 19.83 -40.64
N PHE A 568 -24.94 19.22 -40.70
CA PHE A 568 -25.20 18.02 -41.50
C PHE A 568 -25.00 18.27 -42.99
N LEU A 569 -25.60 19.34 -43.53
CA LEU A 569 -25.45 19.72 -44.94
C LEU A 569 -23.99 20.02 -45.30
N ASP A 570 -23.21 20.64 -44.41
CA ASP A 570 -21.79 20.92 -44.63
C ASP A 570 -20.92 19.67 -44.58
N LYS A 571 -21.20 18.75 -43.65
CA LYS A 571 -20.50 17.47 -43.56
C LYS A 571 -20.70 16.60 -44.81
N HIS A 572 -21.88 16.67 -45.42
CA HIS A 572 -22.24 15.85 -46.58
C HIS A 572 -22.23 16.62 -47.93
N ASP A 573 -21.81 17.90 -47.92
CA ASP A 573 -21.70 18.80 -49.08
C ASP A 573 -22.99 18.95 -49.92
N LEU A 574 -24.12 19.14 -49.24
CA LEU A 574 -25.48 19.12 -49.81
C LEU A 574 -26.09 20.51 -50.13
N PHE A 575 -25.30 21.58 -50.21
CA PHE A 575 -25.86 22.94 -50.30
C PHE A 575 -26.50 23.31 -51.66
N GLN A 576 -26.21 22.58 -52.73
CA GLN A 576 -26.78 22.81 -54.06
C GLN A 576 -27.92 21.82 -54.41
N THR A 577 -28.33 20.95 -53.49
CA THR A 577 -29.51 20.10 -53.66
C THR A 577 -30.74 20.83 -53.12
N ALA A 578 -31.18 21.85 -53.86
CA ALA A 578 -32.24 22.79 -53.47
C ALA A 578 -33.58 22.17 -52.99
N PRO A 579 -34.00 20.94 -53.34
CA PRO A 579 -35.13 20.33 -52.64
C PRO A 579 -34.75 19.72 -51.29
N ILE A 580 -33.53 19.24 -51.08
CA ILE A 580 -33.12 18.51 -49.87
C ILE A 580 -32.86 19.46 -48.70
N ASN A 581 -32.13 20.56 -48.91
CA ASN A 581 -31.79 21.51 -47.84
C ASN A 581 -33.04 22.16 -47.20
N GLU A 582 -33.96 22.66 -48.02
CA GLU A 582 -35.22 23.28 -47.60
C GLU A 582 -36.12 22.24 -46.95
N THR A 583 -36.18 21.01 -47.49
CA THR A 583 -36.98 19.94 -46.91
C THR A 583 -36.45 19.51 -45.56
N LEU A 584 -35.13 19.30 -45.40
CA LEU A 584 -34.55 18.92 -44.10
C LEU A 584 -34.77 20.00 -43.05
N LEU A 585 -34.61 21.28 -43.42
CA LEU A 585 -34.86 22.39 -42.50
C LEU A 585 -36.33 22.48 -42.11
N ASN A 586 -37.25 22.44 -43.07
CA ASN A 586 -38.69 22.51 -42.82
C ASN A 586 -39.18 21.31 -42.02
N LEU A 587 -38.70 20.11 -42.34
CA LEU A 587 -39.03 18.91 -41.59
C LEU A 587 -38.53 19.03 -40.16
N THR A 588 -37.26 19.38 -39.95
CA THR A 588 -36.70 19.52 -38.59
C THR A 588 -37.43 20.61 -37.79
N CYS A 589 -37.63 21.80 -38.36
CA CYS A 589 -38.27 22.93 -37.67
C CYS A 589 -39.79 22.76 -37.46
N SER A 590 -40.44 21.84 -38.17
CA SER A 590 -41.84 21.50 -37.92
C SER A 590 -42.00 20.53 -36.75
N HIS A 591 -40.95 19.77 -36.40
CA HIS A 591 -40.93 18.84 -35.28
C HIS A 591 -40.25 19.41 -34.02
N VAL A 592 -39.24 20.27 -34.18
CA VAL A 592 -38.51 20.92 -33.08
C VAL A 592 -38.53 22.42 -33.29
N SER A 593 -38.80 23.20 -32.24
CA SER A 593 -38.86 24.65 -32.35
C SER A 593 -37.50 25.24 -32.70
N CYS A 594 -37.42 25.93 -33.85
CA CYS A 594 -36.26 26.70 -34.27
C CYS A 594 -36.38 28.13 -33.75
N ALA A 595 -35.41 28.60 -32.97
CA ALA A 595 -35.45 29.97 -32.43
C ALA A 595 -35.10 31.01 -33.51
N ARG A 596 -34.46 30.58 -34.59
CA ARG A 596 -34.08 31.42 -35.74
C ARG A 596 -34.11 30.64 -37.05
N LEU A 597 -34.22 31.38 -38.16
CA LEU A 597 -34.23 30.81 -39.51
C LEU A 597 -32.86 30.79 -40.18
N ARG A 598 -31.94 31.65 -39.74
CA ARG A 598 -30.57 31.71 -40.27
C ARG A 598 -29.64 30.82 -39.44
N PRO A 599 -28.94 29.84 -40.04
CA PRO A 599 -27.95 29.03 -39.33
C PRO A 599 -26.72 29.85 -38.96
N ARG A 600 -26.05 29.41 -37.89
CA ARG A 600 -24.67 29.77 -37.57
C ARG A 600 -23.85 28.50 -37.54
N ARG A 601 -22.55 28.66 -37.77
CA ARG A 601 -21.63 27.53 -37.82
C ARG A 601 -21.26 27.09 -36.42
N ILE A 602 -21.42 25.80 -36.13
CA ILE A 602 -20.81 25.17 -34.96
C ILE A 602 -19.30 25.08 -35.22
N LEU A 603 -18.49 25.78 -34.44
CA LEU A 603 -17.03 25.83 -34.68
C LEU A 603 -16.34 24.57 -34.17
N PHE A 604 -16.75 24.12 -32.98
CA PHE A 604 -16.26 22.91 -32.33
C PHE A 604 -17.23 22.46 -31.24
N SER A 605 -17.01 21.23 -30.76
CA SER A 605 -17.71 20.67 -29.60
C SER A 605 -16.68 20.31 -28.52
N LEU A 606 -17.01 20.58 -27.26
CA LEU A 606 -16.28 20.10 -26.09
C LEU A 606 -17.05 18.95 -25.45
N GLN A 607 -16.32 18.03 -24.83
CA GLN A 607 -16.89 17.03 -23.95
C GLN A 607 -16.53 17.39 -22.50
N ALA A 608 -17.52 17.36 -21.62
CA ALA A 608 -17.34 17.59 -20.19
C ALA A 608 -18.10 16.53 -19.40
N THR A 609 -17.48 15.91 -18.40
CA THR A 609 -18.15 14.93 -17.55
C THR A 609 -18.56 15.57 -16.23
N TYR A 610 -19.83 15.42 -15.85
CA TYR A 610 -20.36 15.90 -14.58
C TYR A 610 -21.34 14.88 -14.00
N ALA A 611 -21.24 14.64 -12.68
CA ALA A 611 -22.01 13.60 -11.99
C ALA A 611 -21.93 12.21 -12.66
N GLY A 612 -20.79 11.89 -13.29
CA GLY A 612 -20.58 10.64 -14.04
C GLY A 612 -21.15 10.63 -15.47
N LEU A 613 -21.86 11.68 -15.89
CA LEU A 613 -22.44 11.80 -17.22
C LEU A 613 -21.61 12.67 -18.16
N PRO A 614 -21.36 12.21 -19.39
CA PRO A 614 -20.76 13.04 -20.42
C PRO A 614 -21.79 14.01 -21.00
N HIS A 615 -21.38 15.27 -21.12
CA HIS A 615 -22.11 16.35 -21.76
C HIS A 615 -21.39 16.84 -23.00
N LYS A 616 -22.14 17.31 -23.99
CA LYS A 616 -21.60 17.89 -25.22
C LYS A 616 -21.88 19.40 -25.28
N ILE A 617 -20.82 20.19 -25.23
CA ILE A 617 -20.90 21.65 -25.31
C ILE A 617 -20.52 22.12 -26.69
N GLU A 618 -21.48 22.59 -27.47
CA GLU A 618 -21.22 23.18 -28.78
C GLU A 618 -20.98 24.69 -28.67
N TYR A 619 -19.90 25.14 -29.30
CA TYR A 619 -19.58 26.55 -29.43
C TYR A 619 -20.07 27.08 -30.78
N VAL A 620 -21.15 27.85 -30.71
CA VAL A 620 -21.70 28.63 -31.82
C VAL A 620 -21.38 30.10 -31.56
N PRO A 621 -20.73 30.80 -32.50
CA PRO A 621 -20.32 32.18 -32.30
C PRO A 621 -21.55 33.09 -32.17
N PRO A 622 -21.45 34.18 -31.39
CA PRO A 622 -22.49 35.19 -31.30
C PRO A 622 -22.46 36.10 -32.54
N GLU A 623 -23.41 37.04 -32.63
CA GLU A 623 -23.28 38.18 -33.55
C GLU A 623 -22.18 39.13 -33.10
N ASP A 624 -22.11 39.42 -31.79
CA ASP A 624 -21.07 40.23 -31.16
C ASP A 624 -20.25 39.43 -30.15
N ASP A 625 -18.92 39.47 -30.26
CA ASP A 625 -17.98 38.79 -29.34
C ASP A 625 -18.10 39.29 -27.89
N TRP A 626 -18.71 40.46 -27.68
CA TRP A 626 -18.89 41.10 -26.37
C TRP A 626 -20.36 41.32 -26.06
N VAL A 627 -20.80 40.76 -24.93
CA VAL A 627 -22.15 40.94 -24.41
C VAL A 627 -22.10 42.00 -23.30
N CYS A 628 -22.75 43.13 -23.53
CA CYS A 628 -22.78 44.26 -22.59
C CYS A 628 -24.13 44.35 -21.89
N THR A 629 -24.13 44.27 -20.56
CA THR A 629 -25.32 44.46 -19.71
C THR A 629 -25.27 45.82 -19.02
N GLU A 630 -26.38 46.55 -19.02
CA GLU A 630 -26.53 47.79 -18.24
C GLU A 630 -26.81 47.45 -16.78
N LEU A 631 -25.92 47.85 -15.87
CA LEU A 631 -26.10 47.67 -14.42
C LEU A 631 -26.84 48.86 -13.81
N TYR A 632 -26.55 50.06 -14.31
CA TYR A 632 -27.16 51.32 -13.95
C TYR A 632 -27.21 52.23 -15.19
N PRO A 633 -28.09 53.25 -15.23
CA PRO A 633 -28.09 54.22 -16.32
C PRO A 633 -26.67 54.81 -16.52
N GLY A 634 -26.06 54.53 -17.67
CA GLY A 634 -24.72 55.01 -18.04
C GLY A 634 -23.54 54.09 -17.67
N GLN A 635 -23.75 52.96 -16.98
CA GLN A 635 -22.70 51.99 -16.65
C GLN A 635 -22.99 50.61 -17.24
N LYS A 636 -22.19 50.21 -18.24
CA LYS A 636 -22.25 48.91 -18.90
C LYS A 636 -21.13 48.00 -18.43
N ARG A 637 -21.45 46.74 -18.11
CA ARG A 637 -20.48 45.66 -17.91
C ARG A 637 -20.48 44.80 -19.16
N CYS A 638 -19.36 44.79 -19.87
CA CYS A 638 -19.16 43.98 -21.06
C CYS A 638 -18.33 42.76 -20.73
N GLU A 639 -18.83 41.58 -21.08
CA GLU A 639 -18.14 40.32 -20.92
C GLU A 639 -17.98 39.65 -22.27
N HIS A 640 -16.84 38.99 -22.49
CA HIS A 640 -16.61 38.22 -23.70
C HIS A 640 -17.61 37.05 -23.74
N TYR A 641 -18.21 36.77 -24.89
CA TYR A 641 -19.26 35.77 -25.05
C TYR A 641 -18.87 34.38 -24.54
N VAL A 642 -17.59 33.99 -24.66
CA VAL A 642 -17.08 32.73 -24.08
C VAL A 642 -17.40 32.62 -22.58
N GLN A 643 -17.25 33.69 -21.80
CA GLN A 643 -17.57 33.67 -20.36
C GLN A 643 -19.07 33.62 -20.13
N VAL A 644 -19.85 34.36 -20.91
CA VAL A 644 -21.32 34.35 -20.82
C VAL A 644 -21.86 32.96 -21.13
N ARG A 645 -21.35 32.31 -22.19
CA ARG A 645 -21.72 30.95 -22.59
C ARG A 645 -21.32 29.93 -21.52
N ALA A 646 -20.11 30.03 -20.97
CA ALA A 646 -19.66 29.16 -19.89
C ALA A 646 -20.53 29.32 -18.64
N ALA A 647 -20.82 30.55 -18.22
CA ALA A 647 -21.66 30.83 -17.07
C ALA A 647 -23.10 30.32 -17.26
N ALA A 648 -23.70 30.58 -18.43
CA ALA A 648 -25.05 30.12 -18.74
C ALA A 648 -25.14 28.59 -18.78
N TYR A 649 -24.15 27.93 -19.40
CA TYR A 649 -24.07 26.49 -19.44
C TYR A 649 -23.93 25.89 -18.03
N CYS A 650 -23.00 26.39 -17.23
CA CYS A 650 -22.80 25.91 -15.86
C CYS A 650 -24.00 26.17 -14.96
N ALA A 651 -24.67 27.32 -15.09
CA ALA A 651 -25.88 27.61 -14.33
C ALA A 651 -27.03 26.65 -14.68
N LYS A 652 -27.08 26.14 -15.91
CA LYS A 652 -28.09 25.19 -16.35
C LYS A 652 -27.77 23.76 -15.95
N TYR A 653 -26.59 23.24 -16.30
CA TYR A 653 -26.27 21.81 -16.14
C TYR A 653 -25.46 21.48 -14.89
N MET A 654 -24.78 22.45 -14.29
CA MET A 654 -23.79 22.22 -13.23
C MET A 654 -23.93 23.24 -12.09
N ALA A 655 -25.18 23.58 -11.72
CA ALA A 655 -25.50 24.70 -10.85
C ALA A 655 -24.80 24.64 -9.47
N THR A 656 -24.55 23.43 -8.96
CA THR A 656 -23.87 23.21 -7.68
C THR A 656 -22.33 23.29 -7.76
N TRP A 657 -21.75 23.40 -8.97
CA TRP A 657 -20.31 23.45 -9.16
C TRP A 657 -19.80 24.89 -9.33
N ALA A 658 -19.45 25.54 -8.23
CA ALA A 658 -19.11 26.97 -8.19
C ALA A 658 -17.98 27.40 -9.16
N THR A 659 -16.96 26.55 -9.38
CA THR A 659 -15.82 26.87 -10.27
C THR A 659 -16.06 26.47 -11.73
N CYS A 660 -17.22 25.94 -12.07
CA CYS A 660 -17.53 25.48 -13.43
C CYS A 660 -17.33 26.57 -14.50
N PRO A 661 -17.84 27.82 -14.34
CA PRO A 661 -17.72 28.84 -15.38
C PRO A 661 -16.28 29.14 -15.77
N ASP A 662 -15.37 29.14 -14.79
CA ASP A 662 -13.95 29.43 -15.03
C ASP A 662 -13.22 28.27 -15.73
N ILE A 663 -13.60 27.01 -15.42
CA ILE A 663 -13.02 25.83 -16.06
C ILE A 663 -13.50 25.73 -17.51
N ILE A 664 -14.83 25.76 -17.72
CA ILE A 664 -15.43 25.69 -19.05
C ILE A 664 -15.02 26.89 -19.89
N GLY A 665 -14.99 28.09 -19.32
CA GLY A 665 -14.56 29.30 -20.02
C GLY A 665 -13.09 29.25 -20.47
N ARG A 666 -12.19 28.65 -19.69
CA ARG A 666 -10.80 28.41 -20.14
C ARG A 666 -10.71 27.37 -21.24
N ALA A 667 -11.46 26.26 -21.13
CA ALA A 667 -11.48 25.23 -22.15
C ALA A 667 -12.02 25.75 -23.50
N LEU A 668 -13.13 26.51 -23.46
CA LEU A 668 -13.71 27.16 -24.64
C LEU A 668 -12.73 28.12 -25.31
N ARG A 669 -12.02 28.97 -24.54
CA ARG A 669 -10.99 29.86 -25.12
C ARG A 669 -9.87 29.08 -25.79
N SER A 670 -9.32 28.08 -25.11
CA SER A 670 -8.22 27.28 -25.65
C SER A 670 -8.62 26.57 -26.95
N HIS A 671 -9.85 26.03 -27.03
CA HIS A 671 -10.33 25.40 -28.26
C HIS A 671 -10.66 26.41 -29.35
N LEU A 672 -11.12 27.62 -28.99
CA LEU A 672 -11.30 28.70 -29.94
C LEU A 672 -9.96 29.12 -30.57
N ASP A 673 -8.89 29.23 -29.79
CA ASP A 673 -7.55 29.53 -30.29
C ASP A 673 -7.06 28.44 -31.28
N VAL A 674 -7.27 27.16 -30.93
CA VAL A 674 -6.94 26.02 -31.81
C VAL A 674 -7.77 26.06 -33.09
N TYR A 675 -9.06 26.32 -32.98
CA TYR A 675 -9.97 26.46 -34.12
C TYR A 675 -9.52 27.61 -35.03
N GLU A 676 -9.24 28.80 -34.48
CA GLU A 676 -8.81 29.95 -35.26
C GLU A 676 -7.50 29.65 -36.02
N ALA A 677 -6.52 29.04 -35.34
CA ALA A 677 -5.26 28.64 -35.97
C ALA A 677 -5.45 27.61 -37.09
N ALA A 678 -6.41 26.68 -36.96
CA ALA A 678 -6.76 25.73 -38.00
C ALA A 678 -7.51 26.41 -39.17
N MET A 679 -8.49 27.27 -38.85
CA MET A 679 -9.29 28.00 -39.83
C MET A 679 -8.43 28.86 -40.76
N TRP A 680 -7.43 29.57 -40.22
CA TRP A 680 -6.52 30.38 -41.05
C TRP A 680 -5.62 29.55 -41.96
N ARG A 681 -5.33 28.29 -41.62
CA ARG A 681 -4.61 27.35 -42.49
C ARG A 681 -5.54 26.67 -43.50
N GLY A 682 -6.84 26.62 -43.20
CA GLY A 682 -7.86 25.99 -44.03
C GLY A 682 -8.17 26.73 -45.33
N LYS A 683 -8.83 25.99 -46.24
CA LYS A 683 -9.30 26.48 -47.55
C LYS A 683 -10.74 27.01 -47.52
N ASP A 684 -11.45 26.86 -46.40
CA ASP A 684 -12.85 27.32 -46.27
C ASP A 684 -12.91 28.85 -46.20
N LEU A 685 -13.51 29.45 -47.24
CA LEU A 685 -13.60 30.90 -47.39
C LEU A 685 -14.74 31.48 -46.54
N TYR A 686 -15.84 30.75 -46.34
CA TYR A 686 -16.92 31.18 -45.46
C TYR A 686 -16.45 31.21 -44.00
N ALA A 687 -15.66 30.20 -43.57
CA ALA A 687 -15.07 30.17 -42.24
C ALA A 687 -14.20 31.41 -41.95
N LYS A 688 -13.41 31.88 -42.93
CA LYS A 688 -12.55 33.06 -42.80
C LYS A 688 -13.34 34.35 -42.58
N LEU A 689 -14.51 34.47 -43.21
CA LEU A 689 -15.43 35.58 -42.99
C LEU A 689 -16.34 35.38 -41.76
N GLY A 690 -16.32 34.20 -41.14
CA GLY A 690 -17.25 33.85 -40.05
C GLY A 690 -18.69 33.67 -40.52
N LEU A 691 -18.88 33.28 -41.77
CA LEU A 691 -20.18 33.12 -42.42
C LEU A 691 -20.52 31.64 -42.66
N VAL A 692 -21.77 31.42 -43.04
CA VAL A 692 -22.32 30.14 -43.49
C VAL A 692 -22.55 30.17 -45.01
N LYS A 693 -22.47 29.00 -45.67
CA LYS A 693 -22.84 28.86 -47.08
C LYS A 693 -24.29 29.35 -47.28
N GLY A 694 -24.51 30.13 -48.35
CA GLY A 694 -25.80 30.81 -48.59
C GLY A 694 -25.93 32.21 -47.95
N ALA A 695 -24.85 32.78 -47.42
CA ALA A 695 -24.80 34.21 -47.07
C ALA A 695 -25.02 35.09 -48.31
N SER A 696 -25.77 36.18 -48.16
CA SER A 696 -26.04 37.20 -49.18
C SER A 696 -24.79 38.05 -49.47
N SER A 697 -24.83 38.79 -50.58
CA SER A 697 -23.73 39.70 -50.95
C SER A 697 -23.45 40.74 -49.87
N ASP A 698 -24.53 41.29 -49.28
CA ASP A 698 -24.47 42.29 -48.22
C ASP A 698 -23.89 41.72 -46.92
N GLU A 699 -24.26 40.47 -46.55
CA GLU A 699 -23.68 39.77 -45.40
C GLU A 699 -22.17 39.52 -45.59
N ILE A 700 -21.75 39.19 -46.82
CA ILE A 700 -20.34 38.98 -47.18
C ILE A 700 -19.55 40.28 -47.09
N GLU A 701 -20.08 41.37 -47.63
CA GLU A 701 -19.45 42.69 -47.57
C GLU A 701 -19.34 43.20 -46.14
N HIS A 702 -20.42 43.10 -45.37
CA HIS A 702 -20.43 43.49 -43.97
C HIS A 702 -19.40 42.70 -43.15
N ALA A 703 -19.39 41.37 -43.27
CA ALA A 703 -18.46 40.51 -42.54
C ALA A 703 -16.99 40.80 -42.90
N TYR A 704 -16.70 41.05 -44.18
CA TYR A 704 -15.37 41.43 -44.64
C TYR A 704 -14.90 42.74 -43.98
N HIS A 705 -15.72 43.79 -44.00
CA HIS A 705 -15.37 45.07 -43.40
C HIS A 705 -15.11 44.96 -41.89
N VAL A 706 -15.94 44.23 -41.16
CA VAL A 706 -15.75 43.98 -39.72
C VAL A 706 -14.44 43.24 -39.47
N ARG A 707 -14.13 42.20 -40.24
CA ARG A 707 -12.94 41.37 -40.06
C ARG A 707 -11.65 42.10 -40.42
N VAL A 708 -11.66 42.95 -41.45
CA VAL A 708 -10.50 43.75 -41.86
C VAL A 708 -10.12 44.80 -40.82
N LEU A 709 -11.09 45.36 -40.07
CA LEU A 709 -10.78 46.25 -38.95
C LEU A 709 -9.94 45.55 -37.89
N ARG A 710 -10.17 44.24 -37.67
CA ARG A 710 -9.42 43.41 -36.71
C ARG A 710 -8.10 42.89 -37.29
N TYR A 711 -8.10 42.42 -38.54
CA TYR A 711 -6.96 41.79 -39.22
C TYR A 711 -6.56 42.61 -40.46
N ASN A 712 -6.02 43.81 -40.23
CA ASN A 712 -5.62 44.72 -41.31
C ASN A 712 -4.21 44.41 -41.84
N ASN A 713 -3.87 45.01 -42.99
CA ASN A 713 -2.56 44.83 -43.64
C ASN A 713 -1.37 45.26 -42.75
N GLY A 714 -1.58 46.19 -41.80
CA GLY A 714 -0.53 46.66 -40.90
C GLY A 714 -0.26 45.72 -39.72
N THR A 715 -1.28 45.06 -39.19
CA THR A 715 -1.15 44.18 -38.03
C THR A 715 -0.91 42.72 -38.42
N GLU A 716 -1.67 42.21 -39.38
CA GLU A 716 -1.66 40.80 -39.75
C GLU A 716 -1.81 40.60 -41.27
N PRO A 717 -0.79 40.98 -42.08
CA PRO A 717 -0.89 41.02 -43.54
C PRO A 717 -1.28 39.68 -44.18
N GLN A 718 -0.79 38.56 -43.65
CA GLN A 718 -1.12 37.23 -44.16
C GLN A 718 -2.59 36.84 -43.95
N LYS A 719 -3.23 37.33 -42.88
CA LYS A 719 -4.67 37.11 -42.65
C LYS A 719 -5.49 38.06 -43.51
N TYR A 720 -5.04 39.31 -43.66
CA TYR A 720 -5.65 40.30 -44.53
C TYR A 720 -5.75 39.81 -45.99
N GLU A 721 -4.66 39.28 -46.56
CA GLU A 721 -4.66 38.70 -47.91
C GLU A 721 -5.67 37.55 -48.06
N LYS A 722 -5.79 36.70 -47.04
CA LYS A 722 -6.76 35.59 -47.02
C LYS A 722 -8.20 36.07 -46.92
N LEU A 723 -8.45 37.16 -46.19
CA LEU A 723 -9.77 37.80 -46.12
C LEU A 723 -10.14 38.42 -47.47
N GLN A 724 -9.18 39.08 -48.13
CA GLN A 724 -9.40 39.67 -49.45
C GLN A 724 -9.69 38.57 -50.48
N ALA A 725 -8.92 37.48 -50.49
CA ALA A 725 -9.20 36.34 -51.36
C ALA A 725 -10.59 35.69 -51.10
N ALA A 726 -11.02 35.63 -49.84
CA ALA A 726 -12.35 35.15 -49.48
C ALA A 726 -13.44 36.09 -50.02
N TYR A 727 -13.29 37.40 -49.83
CA TYR A 727 -14.22 38.41 -50.33
C TYR A 727 -14.31 38.40 -51.86
N ASP A 728 -13.17 38.45 -52.56
CA ASP A 728 -13.09 38.48 -54.04
C ASP A 728 -13.71 37.25 -54.71
N THR A 729 -13.78 36.13 -53.98
CA THR A 729 -14.39 34.87 -54.45
C THR A 729 -15.87 34.79 -54.08
N LEU A 730 -16.24 35.14 -52.85
CA LEU A 730 -17.59 34.94 -52.34
C LEU A 730 -18.56 36.09 -52.70
N HIS A 731 -18.06 37.32 -52.87
CA HIS A 731 -18.89 38.46 -53.28
C HIS A 731 -19.20 38.46 -54.78
N ASP A 732 -18.34 37.85 -55.61
CA ASP A 732 -18.60 37.65 -57.04
C ASP A 732 -19.61 36.50 -57.24
N PRO A 733 -20.81 36.76 -57.82
CA PRO A 733 -21.85 35.74 -57.94
C PRO A 733 -21.43 34.50 -58.74
N VAL A 734 -20.57 34.67 -59.75
CA VAL A 734 -20.12 33.57 -60.61
C VAL A 734 -19.10 32.73 -59.86
N LYS A 735 -18.07 33.36 -59.27
CA LYS A 735 -17.05 32.61 -58.51
C LYS A 735 -17.65 31.91 -57.30
N LYS A 736 -18.57 32.55 -56.59
CA LYS A 736 -19.31 31.95 -55.49
C LYS A 736 -20.09 30.72 -55.91
N HIS A 737 -20.81 30.79 -57.04
CA HIS A 737 -21.56 29.64 -57.57
C HIS A 737 -20.67 28.41 -57.74
N TYR A 738 -19.50 28.56 -58.39
CA TYR A 738 -18.57 27.44 -58.59
C TYR A 738 -17.89 26.97 -57.30
N TYR A 739 -17.65 27.88 -56.35
CA TYR A 739 -17.14 27.52 -55.02
C TYR A 739 -18.13 26.64 -54.23
N ASP A 740 -19.41 27.00 -54.29
CA ASP A 740 -20.52 26.32 -53.60
C ASP A 740 -20.93 24.99 -54.26
N LEU A 741 -20.45 24.68 -55.48
CA LEU A 741 -20.75 23.41 -56.14
C LEU A 741 -20.24 22.22 -55.32
N PRO A 742 -20.99 21.12 -55.23
CA PRO A 742 -20.54 19.92 -54.53
C PRO A 742 -19.22 19.42 -55.11
N CYS A 743 -18.35 18.91 -54.25
CA CYS A 743 -17.12 18.33 -54.70
C CYS A 743 -17.37 16.98 -55.39
N MET A 744 -16.80 16.80 -56.59
CA MET A 744 -16.80 15.51 -57.27
C MET A 744 -15.64 14.67 -56.75
N LYS A 745 -15.93 13.50 -56.18
CA LYS A 745 -14.91 12.58 -55.67
C LYS A 745 -14.30 11.78 -56.82
N PHE A 746 -13.01 11.99 -57.09
CA PHE A 746 -12.23 11.21 -58.06
C PHE A 746 -11.09 10.51 -57.35
N PHE A 747 -11.13 9.18 -57.25
CA PHE A 747 -10.08 8.38 -56.58
C PHE A 747 -9.78 8.85 -55.14
N GLY A 748 -10.81 9.31 -54.41
CA GLY A 748 -10.66 9.86 -53.05
C GLY A 748 -10.21 11.32 -52.99
N LEU A 749 -9.93 11.97 -54.12
CA LEU A 749 -9.57 13.38 -54.21
C LEU A 749 -10.77 14.25 -54.57
N CYS A 750 -10.77 15.48 -54.04
CA CYS A 750 -11.81 16.45 -54.30
C CYS A 750 -11.56 17.23 -55.61
N GLY A 751 -12.42 17.00 -56.61
CA GLY A 751 -12.47 17.76 -57.86
C GLY A 751 -13.57 18.82 -57.87
N LYS A 752 -13.20 20.09 -58.00
CA LYS A 752 -14.14 21.23 -58.14
C LYS A 752 -14.24 21.66 -59.60
N ARG A 753 -15.47 21.89 -60.07
CA ARG A 753 -15.74 22.37 -61.43
C ARG A 753 -15.41 23.87 -61.53
N GLN A 754 -14.78 24.26 -62.63
CA GLN A 754 -14.35 25.64 -62.89
C GLN A 754 -15.27 26.32 -63.93
N PRO A 755 -15.24 27.66 -64.04
CA PRO A 755 -16.02 28.42 -65.02
C PRO A 755 -15.80 28.03 -66.48
N ASP A 756 -14.60 27.57 -66.82
CA ASP A 756 -14.20 27.12 -68.16
C ASP A 756 -14.63 25.68 -68.49
N GLY A 757 -15.34 25.02 -67.56
CA GLY A 757 -15.76 23.62 -67.69
C GLY A 757 -14.69 22.60 -67.28
N GLY A 758 -13.48 23.05 -66.89
CA GLY A 758 -12.44 22.20 -66.33
C GLY A 758 -12.76 21.70 -64.92
N ILE A 759 -12.00 20.69 -64.48
CA ILE A 759 -12.05 20.18 -63.10
C ILE A 759 -10.69 20.43 -62.47
N SER A 760 -10.66 21.27 -61.43
CA SER A 760 -9.47 21.42 -60.60
C SER A 760 -9.50 20.35 -59.52
N ILE A 761 -8.53 19.45 -59.53
CA ILE A 761 -8.37 18.44 -58.49
C ILE A 761 -7.38 19.00 -57.47
N SER A 762 -7.82 19.15 -56.22
CA SER A 762 -6.90 19.39 -55.11
C SER A 762 -6.60 18.08 -54.42
N ALA A 763 -5.31 17.80 -54.23
CA ALA A 763 -4.89 16.87 -53.19
C ALA A 763 -5.29 17.49 -51.84
N ASP A 764 -6.15 16.81 -51.10
CA ASP A 764 -6.43 17.15 -49.71
C ASP A 764 -5.32 16.67 -48.80
#